data_AF-A0A9E4N0S2-F1
#
_entry.id   AF-A0A9E4N0S2-F1
#
_cell.length_a   1.000
_cell.length_b   1.000
_cell.length_c   1.000
_cell.angle_alpha   90.00
_cell.angle_beta   90.00
_cell.angle_gamma   90.00
#
_symmetry.space_group_name_H-M   'P 1'
#
loop_
_entity.id
_entity.type
_entity.pdbx_description
1 polymer ?
#
loop_
_entity_poly.entity_id
_entity_poly.type
_entity_poly.pdbx_seq_one_letter_code
_entity_poly.pdbx_strand_id
1 'polypeptide(L)'
;MSTNITTPPKIEIAKTQAGIDITVGYADKLMQPEDAVLLTRGGGDLKIYQELLRDEQVLSCWQQRQSALTSKETFVEPGGTSAIDKKAADAMKEMLQSLEWDDITKKMMYGLLYGYSVSELMWASDGSMLMIDDIKIRKQRRFRFGPGGELYLITQDQPTGKLMQCTLSGPVTRNKSNPHGPKFWVYSTGADNSDDPYGLGLGHQLYWPVFFKRSNIKFWLIFLEKFGTPTAMAKLPQAMMDSRTLQGRALEALRSIQSSSAVVFPEGAEVELIEAARSGTADYSTLHERMDKAIAKIILSQTMTTDDGSSRAQSQVHQQVRDDVVKADSDLICGSFNTRVIPWWTSLNFENAKPPKVWRKTEEAEDLHARAKRDTKIFDMGLRPTKEYLISTYGPQYSKWVRTDVADSATSFAEGDASLSFSFNMKPETALLYFQNKGLDLTFSWKDMLAESHSYAFTVAKMMEVDLLHEVRKQVDQAIASGSTLQQFIKELKPRLRQAGWWGKKAMIDPITGKSVTAQLGSARRLETIFRANLQAAYAAGHWANAQATKASIPYLMYDAVDDDRTRPEHKSWDGLVLPVDDPFWNTHYPPNGWGCRCGTIQMSQSDLDQEGLSVSKSPWTRTKRWKNPRTGERRKVPVGIDPSWDYNPGKAGMQRLLQVFREKIDNLPDGMRLRMLAWARNNSIAI
;
A
#
# COMPACT_ATOMS: atom_id res chain seq x y z
N MET A 1 57.45 -5.17 2.30
CA MET A 1 57.70 -4.89 0.87
C MET A 1 56.58 -4.00 0.37
N SER A 2 56.88 -2.82 -0.18
CA SER A 2 55.87 -1.99 -0.85
C SER A 2 55.72 -2.48 -2.30
N THR A 3 54.64 -3.20 -2.58
CA THR A 3 54.28 -3.55 -3.96
C THR A 3 53.88 -2.28 -4.70
N ASN A 4 54.76 -1.80 -5.59
CA ASN A 4 54.44 -0.71 -6.52
C ASN A 4 53.39 -1.20 -7.52
N ILE A 5 52.11 -1.00 -7.20
CA ILE A 5 50.99 -1.26 -8.11
C ILE A 5 51.04 -0.18 -9.19
N THR A 6 51.67 -0.48 -10.32
CA THR A 6 51.60 0.34 -11.53
C THR A 6 50.15 0.41 -11.98
N THR A 7 49.55 1.59 -11.88
CA THR A 7 48.17 1.82 -12.33
C THR A 7 48.12 1.59 -13.85
N PRO A 8 47.24 0.71 -14.36
CA PRO A 8 47.12 0.49 -15.80
C PRO A 8 46.70 1.80 -16.50
N PRO A 9 47.14 2.03 -17.75
CA PRO A 9 46.80 3.25 -18.48
C PRO A 9 45.29 3.34 -18.66
N LYS A 10 44.69 4.48 -18.28
CA LYS A 10 43.25 4.77 -18.43
C LYS A 10 42.85 5.10 -19.88
N ILE A 11 43.51 4.48 -20.85
CA ILE A 11 43.25 4.67 -22.28
C ILE A 11 42.19 3.65 -22.68
N GLU A 12 41.00 4.15 -22.99
CA GLU A 12 39.88 3.37 -23.51
C GLU A 12 40.13 3.02 -24.98
N ILE A 13 40.25 1.72 -25.26
CA ILE A 13 40.79 1.19 -26.52
C ILE A 13 39.70 1.06 -27.61
N ALA A 14 38.47 0.73 -27.22
CA ALA A 14 37.39 0.31 -28.12
C ALA A 14 36.33 1.41 -28.36
N LYS A 15 36.73 2.69 -28.43
CA LYS A 15 35.79 3.81 -28.68
C LYS A 15 35.17 3.73 -30.08
N THR A 16 33.89 4.08 -30.20
CA THR A 16 33.22 4.39 -31.48
C THR A 16 34.04 5.38 -32.33
N GLN A 17 34.58 6.43 -31.70
CA GLN A 17 35.45 7.44 -32.31
C GLN A 17 36.78 6.90 -32.90
N ALA A 18 37.19 5.66 -32.57
CA ALA A 18 38.45 5.08 -33.02
C ALA A 18 38.40 4.44 -34.43
N GLY A 19 37.29 4.58 -35.17
CA GLY A 19 37.23 4.31 -36.60
C GLY A 19 37.15 2.85 -37.02
N ILE A 20 36.69 1.96 -36.13
CA ILE A 20 36.50 0.52 -36.41
C ILE A 20 35.01 0.15 -36.52
N ASP A 21 34.10 0.88 -35.88
CA ASP A 21 32.67 0.63 -36.02
C ASP A 21 32.13 1.23 -37.32
N ILE A 22 31.88 0.34 -38.28
CA ILE A 22 31.27 0.60 -39.60
C ILE A 22 29.75 0.39 -39.62
N THR A 23 29.13 0.03 -38.49
CA THR A 23 27.70 -0.29 -38.38
C THR A 23 26.85 0.91 -37.99
N VAL A 24 27.43 1.87 -37.25
CA VAL A 24 26.79 3.15 -36.91
C VAL A 24 26.71 4.07 -38.13
N GLY A 25 25.50 4.52 -38.47
CA GLY A 25 25.24 5.39 -39.61
C GLY A 25 25.64 6.86 -39.36
N TYR A 26 26.90 7.22 -39.60
CA TYR A 26 27.42 8.58 -39.42
C TYR A 26 26.82 9.58 -40.44
N ALA A 27 25.82 10.35 -40.00
CA ALA A 27 25.29 11.50 -40.72
C ALA A 27 25.92 12.80 -40.19
N ASP A 28 27.05 13.20 -40.79
CA ASP A 28 27.76 14.47 -40.57
C ASP A 28 27.94 14.92 -39.11
N LYS A 29 29.02 14.44 -38.48
CA LYS A 29 29.52 14.82 -37.13
C LYS A 29 28.61 14.51 -35.94
N LEU A 30 27.34 14.17 -36.13
CA LEU A 30 26.40 13.82 -35.08
C LEU A 30 26.02 12.35 -35.16
N MET A 31 25.85 11.71 -34.00
CA MET A 31 25.29 10.36 -33.91
C MET A 31 23.76 10.42 -33.85
N GLN A 32 23.11 9.40 -34.41
CA GLN A 32 21.67 9.15 -34.23
C GLN A 32 21.45 8.29 -32.97
N PRO A 33 20.29 8.37 -32.30
CA PRO A 33 19.92 7.44 -31.24
C PRO A 33 19.59 6.06 -31.81
N GLU A 34 19.93 4.98 -31.09
CA GLU A 34 19.66 3.61 -31.56
C GLU A 34 18.22 3.14 -31.32
N ASP A 35 17.45 3.92 -30.54
CA ASP A 35 16.06 3.63 -30.18
C ASP A 35 15.14 3.47 -31.41
N ALA A 36 14.88 2.22 -31.77
CA ALA A 36 14.05 1.84 -32.91
C ALA A 36 12.59 2.34 -32.81
N VAL A 37 12.03 2.56 -31.62
CA VAL A 37 10.67 3.12 -31.47
C VAL A 37 10.71 4.63 -31.73
N LEU A 38 11.70 5.33 -31.16
CA LEU A 38 11.92 6.76 -31.41
C LEU A 38 12.19 7.05 -32.89
N LEU A 39 12.97 6.21 -33.57
CA LEU A 39 13.22 6.30 -35.01
C LEU A 39 11.95 5.99 -35.83
N THR A 40 11.37 4.79 -35.69
CA THR A 40 10.30 4.31 -36.61
C THR A 40 8.91 4.89 -36.32
N ARG A 41 8.66 5.39 -35.10
CA ARG A 41 7.36 5.97 -34.71
C ARG A 41 7.46 7.46 -34.38
N GLY A 42 8.56 7.89 -33.76
CA GLY A 42 8.79 9.30 -33.39
C GLY A 42 9.50 10.15 -34.45
N GLY A 43 10.06 9.54 -35.50
CA GLY A 43 10.88 10.26 -36.50
C GLY A 43 12.12 10.93 -35.88
N GLY A 44 12.60 10.45 -34.73
CA GLY A 44 13.70 11.05 -33.97
C GLY A 44 13.31 12.19 -33.00
N ASP A 45 12.03 12.58 -32.85
CA ASP A 45 11.60 13.55 -31.82
C ASP A 45 11.03 12.86 -30.57
N LEU A 46 11.69 13.09 -29.43
CA LEU A 46 11.27 12.68 -28.07
C LEU A 46 9.87 13.19 -27.67
N LYS A 47 9.26 14.09 -28.45
CA LYS A 47 7.84 14.44 -28.34
C LYS A 47 6.93 13.22 -28.25
N ILE A 48 7.22 12.12 -28.96
CA ILE A 48 6.41 10.89 -28.89
C ILE A 48 6.36 10.33 -27.45
N TYR A 49 7.45 10.40 -26.70
CA TYR A 49 7.51 9.98 -25.30
C TYR A 49 6.93 11.03 -24.35
N GLN A 50 6.93 12.32 -24.71
CA GLN A 50 6.17 13.33 -23.98
C GLN A 50 4.65 13.07 -24.06
N GLU A 51 4.14 12.52 -25.16
CA GLU A 51 2.71 12.22 -25.34
C GLU A 51 2.24 10.95 -24.61
N LEU A 52 3.17 10.17 -24.02
CA LEU A 52 2.85 9.07 -23.11
C LEU A 52 2.35 9.59 -21.75
N LEU A 53 2.87 10.73 -21.28
CA LEU A 53 2.44 11.41 -20.03
C LEU A 53 0.99 11.93 -20.06
N ARG A 54 0.28 11.75 -21.18
CA ARG A 54 -1.17 11.99 -21.31
C ARG A 54 -2.03 10.75 -20.97
N ASP A 55 -1.40 9.60 -20.75
CA ASP A 55 -2.07 8.41 -20.21
C ASP A 55 -2.07 8.53 -18.68
N GLU A 56 -3.23 8.35 -18.07
CA GLU A 56 -3.46 8.57 -16.64
C GLU A 56 -2.68 7.58 -15.76
N GLN A 57 -2.50 6.34 -16.22
CA GLN A 57 -1.71 5.34 -15.49
C GLN A 57 -0.21 5.65 -15.58
N VAL A 58 0.27 6.11 -16.74
CA VAL A 58 1.65 6.59 -16.89
C VAL A 58 1.91 7.78 -15.98
N LEU A 59 1.01 8.77 -15.98
CA LEU A 59 1.16 9.99 -15.17
C LEU A 59 1.11 9.68 -13.67
N SER A 60 0.17 8.85 -13.22
CA SER A 60 0.05 8.42 -11.82
C SER A 60 1.30 7.68 -11.34
N CYS A 61 1.74 6.64 -12.08
CA CYS A 61 2.93 5.89 -11.72
C CYS A 61 4.20 6.76 -11.73
N TRP A 62 4.30 7.69 -12.69
CA TRP A 62 5.43 8.62 -12.78
C TRP A 62 5.48 9.59 -11.59
N GLN A 63 4.35 10.18 -11.22
CA GLN A 63 4.24 11.04 -10.04
C GLN A 63 4.54 10.29 -8.73
N GLN A 64 4.12 9.03 -8.62
CA GLN A 64 4.45 8.17 -7.47
C GLN A 64 5.97 7.95 -7.36
N ARG A 65 6.66 7.60 -8.46
CA ARG A 65 8.13 7.42 -8.50
C ARG A 65 8.87 8.71 -8.15
N GLN A 66 8.49 9.84 -8.77
CA GLN A 66 9.06 11.17 -8.50
C GLN A 66 8.88 11.63 -7.04
N SER A 67 7.70 11.39 -6.47
CA SER A 67 7.40 11.75 -5.08
C SER A 67 8.13 10.83 -4.10
N ALA A 68 8.28 9.54 -4.43
CA ALA A 68 9.04 8.60 -3.63
C ALA A 68 10.52 9.01 -3.53
N LEU A 69 11.18 9.35 -4.66
CA LEU A 69 12.57 9.82 -4.62
C LEU A 69 12.75 11.10 -3.79
N THR A 70 11.89 12.10 -3.98
CA THR A 70 12.03 13.38 -3.28
C THR A 70 11.60 13.36 -1.82
N SER A 71 10.77 12.40 -1.41
CA SER A 71 10.48 12.18 0.02
C SER A 71 11.68 11.69 0.84
N LYS A 72 12.78 11.25 0.20
CA LYS A 72 14.01 10.82 0.86
C LYS A 72 14.95 12.02 1.07
N GLU A 73 15.31 12.27 2.33
CA GLU A 73 16.21 13.36 2.75
C GLU A 73 17.55 13.33 1.99
N THR A 74 18.07 14.51 1.62
CA THR A 74 19.39 14.66 0.98
C THR A 74 20.48 14.87 2.03
N PHE A 75 21.55 14.08 1.94
CA PHE A 75 22.75 14.16 2.78
C PHE A 75 23.98 14.56 1.96
N VAL A 76 24.94 15.20 2.63
CA VAL A 76 26.25 15.55 2.08
C VAL A 76 27.32 15.01 3.01
N GLU A 77 28.20 14.15 2.49
CA GLU A 77 29.35 13.59 3.19
C GLU A 77 30.65 14.26 2.74
N PRO A 78 31.62 14.50 3.63
CA PRO A 78 32.93 14.98 3.25
C PRO A 78 33.75 13.91 2.52
N GLY A 79 34.50 14.31 1.49
CA GLY A 79 35.36 13.41 0.71
C GLY A 79 36.55 12.83 1.50
N GLY A 80 36.78 13.32 2.71
CA GLY A 80 37.85 12.90 3.61
C GLY A 80 37.66 13.44 5.03
N THR A 81 38.65 13.20 5.90
CA THR A 81 38.57 13.54 7.32
C THR A 81 39.16 14.91 7.67
N SER A 82 39.82 15.59 6.72
CA SER A 82 40.54 16.84 6.99
C SER A 82 39.59 18.03 7.20
N ALA A 83 40.11 19.12 7.74
CA ALA A 83 39.32 20.34 7.97
C ALA A 83 38.79 20.96 6.66
N ILE A 84 39.55 20.85 5.56
CA ILE A 84 39.12 21.39 4.26
C ILE A 84 38.09 20.47 3.55
N ASP A 85 38.21 19.15 3.69
CA ASP A 85 37.20 18.19 3.19
C ASP A 85 35.84 18.43 3.86
N LYS A 86 35.85 18.73 5.17
CA LYS A 86 34.64 19.07 5.94
C LYS A 86 34.06 20.42 5.52
N LYS A 87 34.87 21.48 5.47
CA LYS A 87 34.43 22.81 5.01
C LYS A 87 33.81 22.76 3.60
N ALA A 88 34.38 21.95 2.69
CA ALA A 88 33.82 21.75 1.36
C ALA A 88 32.45 21.03 1.39
N ALA A 89 32.24 20.08 2.30
CA ALA A 89 30.96 19.41 2.50
C ALA A 89 29.90 20.33 3.12
N ASP A 90 30.28 21.12 4.12
CA ASP A 90 29.39 22.09 4.78
C ASP A 90 28.91 23.15 3.79
N ALA A 91 29.82 23.75 3.01
CA ALA A 91 29.46 24.72 1.96
C ALA A 91 28.66 24.09 0.79
N MET A 92 28.93 22.83 0.42
CA MET A 92 28.12 22.08 -0.56
C MET A 92 26.68 21.86 -0.03
N LYS A 93 26.54 21.57 1.26
CA LYS A 93 25.23 21.42 1.91
C LYS A 93 24.46 22.74 1.94
N GLU A 94 25.11 23.84 2.30
CA GLU A 94 24.50 25.18 2.25
C GLU A 94 24.05 25.55 0.82
N MET A 95 24.89 25.30 -0.19
CA MET A 95 24.53 25.51 -1.61
C MET A 95 23.30 24.69 -2.01
N LEU A 96 23.23 23.41 -1.65
CA LEU A 96 22.07 22.56 -1.95
C LEU A 96 20.81 22.95 -1.16
N GLN A 97 20.95 23.58 0.00
CA GLN A 97 19.84 24.14 0.78
C GLN A 97 19.33 25.48 0.23
N SER A 98 20.18 26.23 -0.50
CA SER A 98 19.74 27.42 -1.26
C SER A 98 19.09 27.10 -2.62
N LEU A 99 19.21 25.86 -3.09
CA LEU A 99 18.64 25.39 -4.35
C LEU A 99 17.33 24.64 -4.14
N GLU A 100 16.42 24.74 -5.11
CA GLU A 100 15.18 23.93 -5.20
C GLU A 100 15.48 22.47 -5.59
N TRP A 101 16.29 21.78 -4.77
CA TRP A 101 16.93 20.51 -5.12
C TRP A 101 15.93 19.37 -5.41
N ASP A 102 14.77 19.36 -4.75
CA ASP A 102 13.70 18.39 -5.02
C ASP A 102 13.04 18.62 -6.38
N ASP A 103 12.81 19.87 -6.78
CA ASP A 103 12.28 20.20 -8.11
C ASP A 103 13.33 19.98 -9.22
N ILE A 104 14.59 20.35 -8.97
CA ILE A 104 15.73 20.05 -9.84
C ILE A 104 15.84 18.54 -10.09
N THR A 105 15.81 17.73 -9.03
CA THR A 105 15.91 16.26 -9.15
C THR A 105 14.65 15.65 -9.79
N LYS A 106 13.43 16.10 -9.47
CA LYS A 106 12.20 15.73 -10.20
C LYS A 106 12.31 16.00 -11.70
N LYS A 107 12.85 17.16 -12.09
CA LYS A 107 13.05 17.54 -13.49
C LYS A 107 14.16 16.71 -14.15
N MET A 108 15.22 16.36 -13.42
CA MET A 108 16.27 15.47 -13.91
C MET A 108 15.81 14.02 -14.09
N MET A 109 14.82 13.53 -13.32
CA MET A 109 14.25 12.19 -13.51
C MET A 109 13.65 11.97 -14.90
N TYR A 110 13.25 13.02 -15.63
CA TYR A 110 12.80 12.85 -17.03
C TYR A 110 13.88 12.26 -17.95
N GLY A 111 15.16 12.25 -17.55
CA GLY A 111 16.18 11.48 -18.26
C GLY A 111 15.92 9.96 -18.25
N LEU A 112 15.32 9.40 -17.20
CA LEU A 112 14.89 7.99 -17.21
C LEU A 112 13.75 7.73 -18.19
N LEU A 113 12.91 8.74 -18.50
CA LEU A 113 11.87 8.61 -19.53
C LEU A 113 12.45 8.69 -20.95
N TYR A 114 13.45 9.53 -21.17
CA TYR A 114 13.99 9.87 -22.49
C TYR A 114 15.35 9.23 -22.85
N GLY A 115 15.96 8.48 -21.94
CA GLY A 115 17.31 7.90 -22.07
C GLY A 115 18.41 8.78 -21.46
N TYR A 116 18.31 10.11 -21.61
CA TYR A 116 19.31 11.05 -21.11
C TYR A 116 18.71 12.35 -20.55
N SER A 117 19.45 13.05 -19.70
CA SER A 117 19.10 14.40 -19.22
C SER A 117 20.23 15.40 -19.46
N VAL A 118 19.85 16.66 -19.68
CA VAL A 118 20.76 17.80 -19.85
C VAL A 118 20.28 18.96 -18.99
N SER A 119 21.14 19.46 -18.10
CA SER A 119 20.88 20.65 -17.30
C SER A 119 22.04 21.64 -17.39
N GLU A 120 21.72 22.92 -17.28
CA GLU A 120 22.67 24.03 -17.37
C GLU A 120 22.92 24.61 -15.98
N LEU A 121 24.19 24.65 -15.57
CA LEU A 121 24.61 25.21 -14.29
C LEU A 121 24.70 26.74 -14.38
N MET A 122 24.01 27.46 -13.51
CA MET A 122 24.09 28.92 -13.41
C MET A 122 25.12 29.28 -12.34
N TRP A 123 26.35 29.53 -12.77
CA TRP A 123 27.45 29.93 -11.88
C TRP A 123 27.31 31.40 -11.48
N ALA A 124 27.46 31.67 -10.18
CA ALA A 124 27.55 32.98 -9.57
C ALA A 124 28.78 33.06 -8.64
N SER A 125 29.01 34.21 -8.02
CA SER A 125 29.95 34.34 -6.91
C SER A 125 29.42 35.33 -5.88
N ASP A 126 29.61 35.01 -4.60
CA ASP A 126 29.33 35.89 -3.46
C ASP A 126 30.53 36.80 -3.09
N GLY A 127 31.62 36.74 -3.87
CA GLY A 127 32.87 37.45 -3.60
C GLY A 127 33.87 36.67 -2.73
N SER A 128 33.47 35.54 -2.14
CA SER A 128 34.32 34.63 -1.37
C SER A 128 34.47 33.24 -2.02
N MET A 129 33.44 32.76 -2.71
CA MET A 129 33.41 31.49 -3.44
C MET A 129 32.57 31.55 -4.73
N LEU A 130 32.75 30.55 -5.59
CA LEU A 130 31.96 30.29 -6.79
C LEU A 130 30.81 29.33 -6.47
N MET A 131 29.57 29.81 -6.63
CA MET A 131 28.36 29.08 -6.26
C MET A 131 27.55 28.69 -7.50
N ILE A 132 26.68 27.71 -7.34
CA ILE A 132 25.64 27.38 -8.33
C ILE A 132 24.35 28.01 -7.83
N ASP A 133 23.98 29.12 -8.45
CA ASP A 133 22.78 29.93 -8.17
C ASP A 133 21.49 29.21 -8.62
N ASP A 134 21.58 28.44 -9.71
CA ASP A 134 20.45 27.68 -10.26
C ASP A 134 20.93 26.51 -11.14
N ILE A 135 20.08 25.49 -11.32
CA ILE A 135 20.30 24.37 -12.24
C ILE A 135 19.10 24.29 -13.18
N LYS A 136 19.25 24.85 -14.39
CA LYS A 136 18.18 24.91 -15.39
C LYS A 136 18.17 23.64 -16.23
N ILE A 137 17.31 22.67 -15.89
CA ILE A 137 17.05 21.50 -16.75
C ILE A 137 16.56 21.99 -18.12
N ARG A 138 17.20 21.53 -19.20
CA ARG A 138 16.91 21.93 -20.59
C ARG A 138 16.25 20.77 -21.33
N LYS A 139 15.40 21.06 -22.33
CA LYS A 139 14.70 20.02 -23.10
C LYS A 139 15.67 19.24 -23.98
N GLN A 140 15.82 17.95 -23.68
CA GLN A 140 16.67 16.94 -24.33
C GLN A 140 16.76 17.11 -25.84
N ARG A 141 15.61 17.17 -26.53
CA ARG A 141 15.52 17.24 -28.01
C ARG A 141 16.30 18.38 -28.67
N ARG A 142 16.68 19.43 -27.91
CA ARG A 142 17.54 20.53 -28.38
C ARG A 142 19.02 20.14 -28.51
N PHE A 143 19.42 18.98 -28.01
CA PHE A 143 20.81 18.53 -27.98
C PHE A 143 21.01 17.28 -28.83
N ARG A 144 22.23 17.07 -29.29
CA ARG A 144 22.73 15.86 -29.96
C ARG A 144 24.14 15.56 -29.45
N PHE A 145 24.63 14.36 -29.71
CA PHE A 145 25.99 13.94 -29.34
C PHE A 145 26.86 13.69 -30.58
N GLY A 146 28.14 14.03 -30.47
CA GLY A 146 29.17 13.60 -31.42
C GLY A 146 29.76 12.22 -31.05
N PRO A 147 30.58 11.60 -31.94
CA PRO A 147 31.17 10.29 -31.72
C PRO A 147 32.09 10.14 -30.50
N GLY A 148 32.57 11.23 -29.89
CA GLY A 148 33.30 11.21 -28.62
C GLY A 148 32.39 11.38 -27.39
N GLY A 149 31.07 11.29 -27.56
CA GLY A 149 30.08 11.64 -26.54
C GLY A 149 30.07 13.14 -26.23
N GLU A 150 30.49 13.99 -27.16
CA GLU A 150 30.51 15.45 -26.97
C GLU A 150 29.11 16.05 -27.14
N LEU A 151 28.67 16.91 -26.21
CA LEU A 151 27.35 17.55 -26.26
C LEU A 151 27.31 18.70 -27.27
N TYR A 152 26.40 18.62 -28.23
CA TYR A 152 26.06 19.68 -29.18
C TYR A 152 24.68 20.27 -28.88
N LEU A 153 24.53 21.60 -28.95
CA LEU A 153 23.25 22.30 -28.86
C LEU A 153 22.77 22.68 -30.27
N ILE A 154 21.65 22.14 -30.70
CA ILE A 154 20.97 22.51 -31.95
C ILE A 154 20.34 23.89 -31.78
N THR A 155 20.60 24.76 -32.75
CA THR A 155 20.13 26.14 -32.82
C THR A 155 19.69 26.48 -34.25
N GLN A 156 19.02 27.62 -34.45
CA GLN A 156 18.58 28.03 -35.79
C GLN A 156 19.76 28.51 -36.65
N ASP A 157 20.78 29.09 -36.03
CA ASP A 157 22.05 29.50 -36.64
C ASP A 157 23.04 28.34 -36.84
N GLN A 158 22.99 27.31 -35.98
CA GLN A 158 23.81 26.10 -36.11
C GLN A 158 22.92 24.83 -36.02
N PRO A 159 22.25 24.45 -37.13
CA PRO A 159 21.38 23.27 -37.18
C PRO A 159 22.15 21.94 -37.12
N THR A 160 23.43 21.94 -37.52
CA THR A 160 24.39 20.84 -37.31
C THR A 160 24.98 20.83 -35.88
N GLY A 161 24.51 21.73 -35.01
CA GLY A 161 24.86 21.77 -33.60
C GLY A 161 26.08 22.62 -33.27
N LYS A 162 25.93 23.43 -32.21
CA LYS A 162 27.03 24.14 -31.55
C LYS A 162 27.67 23.24 -30.50
N LEU A 163 28.97 22.94 -30.62
CA LEU A 163 29.69 22.15 -29.62
C LEU A 163 29.73 22.90 -28.27
N MET A 164 29.16 22.32 -27.22
CA MET A 164 29.06 22.90 -25.88
C MET A 164 30.24 22.54 -24.96
N GLN A 165 31.22 21.81 -25.50
CA GLN A 165 32.48 21.40 -24.84
C GLN A 165 32.29 20.78 -23.44
N CYS A 166 31.19 20.04 -23.31
CA CYS A 166 30.92 19.11 -22.22
C CYS A 166 30.78 17.73 -22.85
N THR A 167 31.62 16.79 -22.44
CA THR A 167 31.64 15.39 -22.92
C THR A 167 30.93 14.48 -21.92
N LEU A 168 30.53 13.27 -22.31
CA LEU A 168 30.05 12.27 -21.34
C LEU A 168 31.20 11.66 -20.51
N SER A 169 32.42 11.60 -21.07
CA SER A 169 33.64 11.14 -20.40
C SER A 169 34.73 12.21 -20.38
N GLY A 170 35.47 12.31 -19.27
CA GLY A 170 36.64 13.19 -19.11
C GLY A 170 36.41 14.54 -18.40
N PRO A 171 37.50 15.25 -18.03
CA PRO A 171 37.44 16.51 -17.28
C PRO A 171 37.16 17.72 -18.18
N VAL A 172 36.13 18.50 -17.85
CA VAL A 172 35.81 19.77 -18.52
C VAL A 172 36.52 20.93 -17.79
N THR A 173 37.45 21.59 -18.47
CA THR A 173 38.19 22.76 -17.93
C THR A 173 37.81 24.04 -18.64
N ARG A 174 37.97 25.19 -17.96
CA ARG A 174 37.81 26.52 -18.55
C ARG A 174 39.10 26.89 -19.30
N ASN A 175 39.01 27.19 -20.58
CA ASN A 175 40.15 27.47 -21.45
C ASN A 175 39.74 28.36 -22.65
N LYS A 176 40.62 28.54 -23.66
CA LYS A 176 40.32 29.40 -24.82
C LYS A 176 39.18 28.89 -25.71
N SER A 177 38.97 27.58 -25.83
CA SER A 177 37.85 27.02 -26.60
C SER A 177 36.58 26.92 -25.76
N ASN A 178 36.70 26.64 -24.46
CA ASN A 178 35.60 26.70 -23.48
C ASN A 178 35.77 27.88 -22.50
N PRO A 179 35.44 29.13 -22.90
CA PRO A 179 35.58 30.30 -22.05
C PRO A 179 34.59 30.34 -20.87
N HIS A 180 33.52 29.54 -20.92
CA HIS A 180 32.49 29.44 -19.89
C HIS A 180 32.80 28.36 -18.84
N GLY A 181 33.69 27.41 -19.13
CA GLY A 181 34.06 26.32 -18.23
C GLY A 181 33.00 25.22 -18.13
N PRO A 182 33.01 24.42 -17.05
CA PRO A 182 32.05 23.32 -16.86
C PRO A 182 30.62 23.84 -16.70
N LYS A 183 29.82 23.77 -17.78
CA LYS A 183 28.53 24.46 -17.89
C LYS A 183 27.29 23.54 -17.92
N PHE A 184 27.45 22.27 -18.31
CA PHE A 184 26.35 21.31 -18.41
C PHE A 184 26.55 20.06 -17.56
N TRP A 185 25.54 19.71 -16.78
CA TRP A 185 25.41 18.43 -16.10
C TRP A 185 24.51 17.52 -16.94
N VAL A 186 25.08 16.40 -17.37
CA VAL A 186 24.50 15.45 -18.32
C VAL A 186 24.66 14.02 -17.76
N TYR A 187 23.65 13.19 -17.96
CA TYR A 187 23.74 11.73 -17.76
C TYR A 187 22.95 11.00 -18.85
N SER A 188 23.35 9.76 -19.15
CA SER A 188 22.63 8.78 -19.98
C SER A 188 22.29 7.54 -19.12
N THR A 189 21.27 6.76 -19.52
CA THR A 189 20.82 5.54 -18.82
C THR A 189 20.07 4.59 -19.75
N GLY A 190 20.00 3.32 -19.37
CA GLY A 190 19.12 2.31 -19.98
C GLY A 190 19.64 1.61 -21.25
N ALA A 191 20.71 2.11 -21.89
CA ALA A 191 21.43 1.34 -22.91
C ALA A 191 22.05 0.05 -22.31
N ASP A 192 22.22 -0.97 -23.15
CA ASP A 192 22.93 -2.21 -22.82
C ASP A 192 24.46 -2.10 -23.03
N ASN A 193 24.88 -1.06 -23.75
CA ASN A 193 26.25 -0.72 -24.10
C ASN A 193 26.68 0.64 -23.49
N SER A 194 27.91 1.08 -23.76
CA SER A 194 28.45 2.39 -23.32
C SER A 194 28.64 3.39 -24.47
N ASP A 195 28.19 3.01 -25.67
CA ASP A 195 28.49 3.64 -26.94
C ASP A 195 27.33 4.52 -27.44
N ASP A 196 26.07 4.23 -27.05
CA ASP A 196 24.92 5.15 -27.24
C ASP A 196 24.83 6.20 -26.10
N PRO A 197 25.18 7.47 -26.37
CA PRO A 197 25.09 8.56 -25.40
C PRO A 197 23.67 9.08 -25.16
N TYR A 198 22.70 8.70 -26.00
CA TYR A 198 21.28 9.03 -25.81
C TYR A 198 20.59 8.08 -24.82
N GLY A 199 21.05 6.82 -24.75
CA GLY A 199 20.47 5.82 -23.86
C GLY A 199 19.08 5.34 -24.27
N LEU A 200 18.56 4.33 -23.57
CA LEU A 200 17.26 3.73 -23.86
C LEU A 200 16.27 4.01 -22.72
N GLY A 201 15.50 5.10 -22.87
CA GLY A 201 14.54 5.55 -21.87
C GLY A 201 13.31 4.65 -21.74
N LEU A 202 12.64 4.72 -20.58
CA LEU A 202 11.38 4.03 -20.30
C LEU A 202 10.28 4.34 -21.33
N GLY A 203 10.36 5.46 -22.05
CA GLY A 203 9.45 5.82 -23.14
C GLY A 203 9.38 4.75 -24.25
N HIS A 204 10.51 4.11 -24.58
CA HIS A 204 10.56 3.00 -25.55
C HIS A 204 9.65 1.84 -25.12
N GLN A 205 9.78 1.41 -23.86
CA GLN A 205 9.02 0.30 -23.29
C GLN A 205 7.54 0.68 -23.08
N LEU A 206 7.27 1.92 -22.66
CA LEU A 206 5.92 2.43 -22.39
C LEU A 206 5.09 2.69 -23.66
N TYR A 207 5.73 2.90 -24.82
CA TYR A 207 5.03 3.21 -26.06
C TYR A 207 4.00 2.12 -26.42
N TRP A 208 4.38 0.85 -26.36
CA TRP A 208 3.51 -0.24 -26.81
C TRP A 208 2.27 -0.47 -25.92
N PRO A 209 2.38 -0.58 -24.57
CA PRO A 209 1.20 -0.68 -23.71
C PRO A 209 0.23 0.48 -23.87
N VAL A 210 0.73 1.72 -23.94
CA VAL A 210 -0.10 2.92 -24.12
C VAL A 210 -0.77 2.95 -25.49
N PHE A 211 -0.05 2.58 -26.55
CA PHE A 211 -0.60 2.47 -27.90
C PHE A 211 -1.74 1.43 -27.98
N PHE A 212 -1.53 0.24 -27.41
CA PHE A 212 -2.55 -0.81 -27.37
C PHE A 212 -3.75 -0.43 -26.49
N LYS A 213 -3.52 0.16 -25.30
CA LYS A 213 -4.58 0.67 -24.41
C LYS A 213 -5.46 1.72 -25.09
N ARG A 214 -4.87 2.77 -25.67
CA ARG A 214 -5.60 3.83 -26.39
C ARG A 214 -6.37 3.28 -27.61
N SER A 215 -5.79 2.31 -28.32
CA SER A 215 -6.47 1.62 -29.42
C SER A 215 -7.65 0.77 -28.93
N ASN A 216 -7.48 0.05 -27.82
CA ASN A 216 -8.52 -0.77 -27.19
C ASN A 216 -9.71 0.10 -26.74
N ILE A 217 -9.46 1.24 -26.07
CA ILE A 217 -10.51 2.20 -25.70
C ILE A 217 -11.29 2.68 -26.92
N LYS A 218 -10.61 3.02 -28.03
CA LYS A 218 -11.29 3.42 -29.28
C LYS A 218 -12.22 2.31 -29.81
N PHE A 219 -11.78 1.06 -29.81
CA PHE A 219 -12.64 -0.06 -30.22
C PHE A 219 -13.78 -0.35 -29.23
N TRP A 220 -13.56 -0.14 -27.93
CA TRP A 220 -14.57 -0.31 -26.90
C TRP A 220 -15.67 0.74 -27.01
N LEU A 221 -15.33 2.01 -27.26
CA LEU A 221 -16.30 3.09 -27.50
C LEU A 221 -17.17 2.80 -28.74
N ILE A 222 -16.57 2.37 -29.85
CA ILE A 222 -17.30 1.97 -31.08
C ILE A 222 -18.18 0.72 -30.83
N PHE A 223 -17.78 -0.17 -29.92
CA PHE A 223 -18.62 -1.31 -29.50
C PHE A 223 -19.80 -0.86 -28.64
N LEU A 224 -19.58 0.02 -27.66
CA LEU A 224 -20.62 0.57 -26.78
C LEU A 224 -21.65 1.40 -27.57
N GLU A 225 -21.20 2.18 -28.55
CA GLU A 225 -22.07 2.88 -29.52
C GLU A 225 -23.01 1.89 -30.23
N LYS A 226 -22.46 0.83 -30.84
CA LYS A 226 -23.25 -0.18 -31.56
C LYS A 226 -24.11 -1.06 -30.65
N PHE A 227 -23.76 -1.21 -29.37
CA PHE A 227 -24.57 -1.93 -28.39
C PHE A 227 -25.71 -1.08 -27.84
N GLY A 228 -25.48 0.22 -27.62
CA GLY A 228 -26.50 1.18 -27.21
C GLY A 228 -27.47 1.58 -28.32
N THR A 229 -27.01 1.61 -29.58
CA THR A 229 -27.85 1.79 -30.76
C THR A 229 -27.65 0.63 -31.75
N PRO A 230 -28.28 -0.54 -31.51
CA PRO A 230 -28.21 -1.68 -32.44
C PRO A 230 -28.87 -1.33 -33.78
N THR A 231 -28.31 -1.86 -34.87
CA THR A 231 -28.82 -1.59 -36.23
C THR A 231 -30.16 -2.28 -36.44
N ALA A 232 -31.25 -1.51 -36.48
CA ALA A 232 -32.57 -2.02 -36.83
C ALA A 232 -32.66 -2.34 -38.34
N MET A 233 -33.08 -3.56 -38.66
CA MET A 233 -33.35 -4.05 -40.02
C MET A 233 -34.84 -4.38 -40.13
N ALA A 234 -35.52 -3.81 -41.15
CA ALA A 234 -36.85 -4.29 -41.54
C ALA A 234 -36.73 -5.33 -42.66
N LYS A 235 -37.39 -6.47 -42.49
CA LYS A 235 -37.67 -7.41 -43.59
C LYS A 235 -39.03 -7.03 -44.17
N LEU A 236 -39.02 -6.63 -45.44
CA LEU A 236 -40.24 -6.21 -46.16
C LEU A 236 -40.63 -7.30 -47.17
N PRO A 237 -41.93 -7.68 -47.24
CA PRO A 237 -42.44 -8.53 -48.32
C PRO A 237 -42.17 -7.91 -49.70
N GLN A 238 -42.02 -8.75 -50.72
CA GLN A 238 -41.67 -8.32 -52.08
C GLN A 238 -42.56 -7.18 -52.61
N ALA A 239 -43.88 -7.28 -52.41
CA ALA A 239 -44.85 -6.26 -52.83
C ALA A 239 -44.69 -4.90 -52.13
N MET A 240 -44.02 -4.83 -50.96
CA MET A 240 -43.62 -3.57 -50.33
C MET A 240 -42.26 -3.07 -50.83
N MET A 241 -41.37 -3.97 -51.26
CA MET A 241 -40.10 -3.62 -51.89
C MET A 241 -40.29 -3.02 -53.30
N ASP A 242 -41.34 -3.42 -54.02
CA ASP A 242 -41.70 -2.84 -55.31
C ASP A 242 -42.31 -1.43 -55.18
N SER A 243 -42.66 -0.98 -53.97
CA SER A 243 -43.33 0.29 -53.69
C SER A 243 -42.45 1.30 -52.96
N ARG A 244 -41.93 2.28 -53.70
CA ARG A 244 -40.99 3.31 -53.20
C ARG A 244 -41.55 4.15 -52.03
N THR A 245 -42.87 4.33 -51.95
CA THR A 245 -43.55 5.03 -50.84
C THR A 245 -43.69 4.17 -49.59
N LEU A 246 -43.83 2.84 -49.72
CA LEU A 246 -43.83 1.92 -48.58
C LEU A 246 -42.41 1.73 -48.02
N GLN A 247 -41.40 1.60 -48.90
CA GLN A 247 -39.99 1.64 -48.50
C GLN A 247 -39.65 2.93 -47.72
N GLY A 248 -40.08 4.10 -48.22
CA GLY A 248 -39.87 5.38 -47.54
C GLY A 248 -40.49 5.41 -46.14
N ARG A 249 -41.72 4.94 -45.99
CA ARG A 249 -42.40 4.84 -44.68
C ARG A 249 -41.72 3.85 -43.72
N ALA A 250 -41.25 2.71 -44.21
CA ALA A 250 -40.51 1.74 -43.40
C ALA A 250 -39.16 2.32 -42.93
N LEU A 251 -38.45 3.07 -43.78
CA LEU A 251 -37.20 3.75 -43.41
C LEU A 251 -37.44 4.84 -42.35
N GLU A 252 -38.53 5.60 -42.48
CA GLU A 252 -38.91 6.63 -41.50
C GLU A 252 -39.28 6.00 -40.15
N ALA A 253 -40.00 4.87 -40.17
CA ALA A 253 -40.32 4.08 -38.99
C ALA A 253 -39.04 3.54 -38.30
N LEU A 254 -38.10 2.96 -39.05
CA LEU A 254 -36.80 2.51 -38.52
C LEU A 254 -35.99 3.64 -37.89
N ARG A 255 -36.06 4.86 -38.44
CA ARG A 255 -35.42 6.04 -37.83
C ARG A 255 -36.08 6.46 -36.51
N SER A 256 -37.40 6.37 -36.42
CA SER A 256 -38.12 6.72 -35.18
C SER A 256 -37.87 5.73 -34.03
N ILE A 257 -37.49 4.47 -34.30
CA ILE A 257 -37.09 3.50 -33.25
C ILE A 257 -35.94 4.04 -32.37
N GLN A 258 -35.02 4.86 -32.92
CA GLN A 258 -33.92 5.43 -32.14
C GLN A 258 -34.31 6.57 -31.19
N SER A 259 -35.55 7.08 -31.27
CA SER A 259 -35.99 8.26 -30.50
C SER A 259 -37.38 8.13 -29.85
N SER A 260 -38.17 7.12 -30.25
CA SER A 260 -39.60 7.02 -29.95
C SER A 260 -39.94 5.62 -29.40
N SER A 261 -40.60 5.57 -28.25
CA SER A 261 -40.90 4.32 -27.52
C SER A 261 -42.04 3.48 -28.11
N ALA A 262 -42.61 3.88 -29.25
CA ALA A 262 -43.63 3.12 -29.98
C ALA A 262 -43.58 3.48 -31.46
N VAL A 263 -43.66 2.48 -32.34
CA VAL A 263 -43.60 2.65 -33.81
C VAL A 263 -44.62 1.71 -34.47
N VAL A 264 -45.35 2.21 -35.46
CA VAL A 264 -46.38 1.44 -36.20
C VAL A 264 -45.80 0.94 -37.52
N PHE A 265 -45.81 -0.37 -37.71
CA PHE A 265 -45.39 -1.02 -38.96
C PHE A 265 -46.60 -1.47 -39.79
N PRO A 266 -46.48 -1.51 -41.14
CA PRO A 266 -47.51 -2.10 -41.99
C PRO A 266 -47.63 -3.61 -41.75
N GLU A 267 -48.83 -4.15 -41.96
CA GLU A 267 -49.11 -5.58 -41.82
C GLU A 267 -48.16 -6.43 -42.70
N GLY A 268 -47.48 -7.39 -42.08
CA GLY A 268 -46.49 -8.25 -42.75
C GLY A 268 -45.06 -7.71 -42.84
N ALA A 269 -44.73 -6.55 -42.26
CA ALA A 269 -43.33 -6.14 -42.07
C ALA A 269 -42.76 -6.69 -40.74
N GLU A 270 -41.62 -7.38 -40.80
CA GLU A 270 -40.87 -7.80 -39.61
C GLU A 270 -39.72 -6.83 -39.33
N VAL A 271 -39.38 -6.63 -38.05
CA VAL A 271 -38.23 -5.81 -37.63
C VAL A 271 -37.35 -6.62 -36.69
N GLU A 272 -36.07 -6.72 -37.03
CA GLU A 272 -35.04 -7.34 -36.22
C GLU A 272 -33.97 -6.31 -35.86
N LEU A 273 -33.60 -6.24 -34.58
CA LEU A 273 -32.37 -5.55 -34.18
C LEU A 273 -31.21 -6.50 -34.45
N ILE A 274 -30.27 -6.09 -35.31
CA ILE A 274 -29.06 -6.88 -35.58
C ILE A 274 -28.11 -6.71 -34.40
N GLU A 275 -28.31 -7.52 -33.36
CA GLU A 275 -27.34 -7.66 -32.28
C GLU A 275 -26.04 -8.29 -32.80
N ALA A 276 -24.91 -7.72 -32.39
CA ALA A 276 -23.58 -8.23 -32.73
C ALA A 276 -23.23 -9.46 -31.86
N ALA A 277 -23.94 -10.57 -32.08
CA ALA A 277 -23.80 -11.81 -31.31
C ALA A 277 -22.33 -12.27 -31.21
N ARG A 278 -21.79 -12.28 -29.99
CA ARG A 278 -20.42 -12.72 -29.68
C ARG A 278 -20.43 -13.76 -28.57
N SER A 279 -20.12 -15.00 -28.92
CA SER A 279 -19.92 -16.13 -28.01
C SER A 279 -18.49 -16.24 -27.45
N GLY A 280 -17.73 -15.13 -27.44
CA GLY A 280 -16.30 -15.12 -27.12
C GLY A 280 -15.97 -14.34 -25.85
N THR A 281 -15.07 -14.88 -25.03
CA THR A 281 -14.59 -14.33 -23.75
C THR A 281 -13.64 -13.12 -23.89
N ALA A 282 -13.67 -12.42 -25.02
CA ALA A 282 -12.76 -11.32 -25.35
C ALA A 282 -13.29 -9.98 -24.81
N ASP A 283 -13.04 -9.73 -23.52
CA ASP A 283 -13.42 -8.50 -22.83
C ASP A 283 -12.41 -7.34 -23.04
N TYR A 284 -12.96 -6.15 -23.27
CA TYR A 284 -12.22 -4.90 -23.44
C TYR A 284 -11.60 -4.40 -22.12
N SER A 285 -12.24 -4.59 -20.96
CA SER A 285 -11.68 -4.13 -19.67
C SER A 285 -10.48 -4.96 -19.22
N THR A 286 -10.52 -6.28 -19.45
CA THR A 286 -9.42 -7.22 -19.16
C THR A 286 -8.15 -6.83 -19.93
N LEU A 287 -8.29 -6.36 -21.19
CA LEU A 287 -7.14 -5.85 -21.95
C LEU A 287 -6.66 -4.49 -21.43
N HIS A 288 -7.58 -3.61 -21.00
CA HIS A 288 -7.22 -2.32 -20.38
C HIS A 288 -6.39 -2.53 -19.11
N GLU A 289 -6.90 -3.28 -18.13
CA GLU A 289 -6.19 -3.65 -16.91
C GLU A 289 -4.83 -4.30 -17.20
N ARG A 290 -4.77 -5.18 -18.21
CA ARG A 290 -3.54 -5.89 -18.56
C ARG A 290 -2.46 -4.95 -19.10
N MET A 291 -2.85 -3.83 -19.73
CA MET A 291 -1.93 -2.76 -20.13
C MET A 291 -1.57 -1.86 -18.95
N ASP A 292 -2.50 -1.52 -18.06
CA ASP A 292 -2.21 -0.72 -16.86
C ASP A 292 -1.23 -1.43 -15.92
N LYS A 293 -1.41 -2.73 -15.73
CA LYS A 293 -0.51 -3.63 -14.99
C LYS A 293 0.81 -3.88 -15.73
N ALA A 294 0.94 -3.49 -17.00
CA ALA A 294 2.21 -3.45 -17.72
C ALA A 294 2.92 -2.09 -17.56
N ILE A 295 2.18 -0.97 -17.66
CA ILE A 295 2.67 0.39 -17.42
C ILE A 295 3.24 0.51 -16.00
N ALA A 296 2.49 0.02 -14.99
CA ALA A 296 2.94 -0.02 -13.61
C ALA A 296 4.24 -0.83 -13.45
N LYS A 297 4.37 -1.99 -14.10
CA LYS A 297 5.61 -2.80 -14.07
C LYS A 297 6.80 -2.07 -14.69
N ILE A 298 6.60 -1.27 -15.74
CA ILE A 298 7.69 -0.55 -16.42
C ILE A 298 8.16 0.65 -15.57
N ILE A 299 7.25 1.32 -14.87
CA ILE A 299 7.57 2.54 -14.10
C ILE A 299 7.95 2.24 -12.64
N LEU A 300 7.29 1.27 -11.99
CA LEU A 300 7.42 0.99 -10.56
C LEU A 300 8.00 -0.41 -10.25
N SER A 301 8.38 -1.19 -11.27
CA SER A 301 8.80 -2.59 -11.16
C SER A 301 7.76 -3.54 -10.54
N GLN A 302 6.52 -3.08 -10.34
CA GLN A 302 5.43 -3.84 -9.71
C GLN A 302 4.07 -3.56 -10.35
N THR A 303 3.06 -4.40 -10.07
CA THR A 303 1.71 -4.22 -10.63
C THR A 303 0.78 -3.35 -9.79
N MET A 304 0.93 -3.38 -8.47
CA MET A 304 -0.05 -2.77 -7.58
C MET A 304 0.13 -1.25 -7.49
N THR A 305 -0.94 -0.54 -7.83
CA THR A 305 -1.16 0.88 -7.53
C THR A 305 -2.03 1.02 -6.28
N THR A 306 -2.49 2.23 -5.97
CA THR A 306 -3.33 2.58 -4.82
C THR A 306 -4.62 1.74 -4.70
N ASP A 307 -5.03 1.13 -5.82
CA ASP A 307 -6.33 0.48 -6.02
C ASP A 307 -6.35 -0.99 -5.58
N ASP A 308 -5.18 -1.64 -5.43
CA ASP A 308 -5.04 -3.06 -5.08
C ASP A 308 -4.94 -3.26 -3.54
N GLY A 309 -6.07 -3.57 -2.91
CA GLY A 309 -6.13 -3.95 -1.49
C GLY A 309 -5.39 -5.26 -1.21
N SER A 310 -4.36 -5.23 -0.34
CA SER A 310 -3.35 -6.29 -0.24
C SER A 310 -2.96 -6.68 1.18
N SER A 311 -2.32 -7.86 1.31
CA SER A 311 -1.79 -8.37 2.57
C SER A 311 -0.44 -7.75 2.96
N ARG A 312 -0.14 -7.60 4.25
CA ARG A 312 1.05 -6.86 4.71
C ARG A 312 2.38 -7.49 4.31
N ALA A 313 2.45 -8.81 4.16
CA ALA A 313 3.63 -9.47 3.59
C ALA A 313 3.85 -9.08 2.12
N GLN A 314 2.76 -8.90 1.36
CA GLN A 314 2.80 -8.41 -0.02
C GLN A 314 3.10 -6.90 -0.04
N SER A 315 2.51 -6.10 0.85
CA SER A 315 2.81 -4.66 0.99
C SER A 315 4.29 -4.41 1.34
N GLN A 316 4.90 -5.24 2.19
CA GLN A 316 6.33 -5.19 2.51
C GLN A 316 7.22 -5.46 1.29
N VAL A 317 6.91 -6.49 0.50
CA VAL A 317 7.63 -6.78 -0.77
C VAL A 317 7.48 -5.62 -1.75
N HIS A 318 6.30 -4.98 -1.83
CA HIS A 318 6.08 -3.81 -2.68
C HIS A 318 6.78 -2.54 -2.18
N GLN A 319 6.89 -2.34 -0.85
CA GLN A 319 7.70 -1.27 -0.27
C GLN A 319 9.18 -1.48 -0.61
N GLN A 320 9.70 -2.70 -0.43
CA GLN A 320 11.09 -3.02 -0.76
C GLN A 320 11.40 -2.80 -2.25
N VAL A 321 10.58 -3.32 -3.17
CA VAL A 321 10.76 -3.11 -4.62
C VAL A 321 10.70 -1.62 -4.99
N ARG A 322 9.81 -0.84 -4.37
CA ARG A 322 9.73 0.61 -4.55
C ARG A 322 10.98 1.32 -4.04
N ASP A 323 11.50 0.94 -2.88
CA ASP A 323 12.68 1.55 -2.29
C ASP A 323 13.98 1.17 -3.03
N ASP A 324 14.08 -0.04 -3.58
CA ASP A 324 15.16 -0.45 -4.49
C ASP A 324 15.15 0.38 -5.78
N VAL A 325 13.98 0.61 -6.38
CA VAL A 325 13.82 1.50 -7.57
C VAL A 325 14.20 2.95 -7.23
N VAL A 326 13.77 3.45 -6.07
CA VAL A 326 14.12 4.80 -5.60
C VAL A 326 15.62 4.93 -5.28
N LYS A 327 16.27 3.86 -4.79
CA LYS A 327 17.72 3.80 -4.62
C LYS A 327 18.45 3.86 -5.95
N ALA A 328 18.02 3.09 -6.96
CA ALA A 328 18.58 3.17 -8.30
C ALA A 328 18.44 4.58 -8.94
N ASP A 329 17.30 5.25 -8.77
CA ASP A 329 17.09 6.63 -9.23
C ASP A 329 17.99 7.63 -8.51
N SER A 330 18.13 7.49 -7.18
CA SER A 330 19.04 8.29 -6.36
C SER A 330 20.48 8.12 -6.81
N ASP A 331 20.95 6.87 -6.93
CA ASP A 331 22.33 6.54 -7.24
C ASP A 331 22.71 6.96 -8.67
N LEU A 332 21.78 6.90 -9.63
CA LEU A 332 21.96 7.46 -10.97
C LEU A 332 22.10 9.00 -10.95
N ILE A 333 21.13 9.70 -10.37
CA ILE A 333 21.09 11.17 -10.42
C ILE A 333 22.19 11.77 -9.54
N CYS A 334 22.26 11.37 -8.26
CA CYS A 334 23.31 11.83 -7.35
C CYS A 334 24.69 11.34 -7.78
N GLY A 335 24.83 10.10 -8.29
CA GLY A 335 26.09 9.60 -8.84
C GLY A 335 26.59 10.42 -10.03
N SER A 336 25.71 10.82 -10.95
CA SER A 336 26.08 11.71 -12.07
C SER A 336 26.46 13.14 -11.59
N PHE A 337 25.88 13.62 -10.49
CA PHE A 337 26.26 14.89 -9.86
C PHE A 337 27.64 14.77 -9.16
N ASN A 338 27.85 13.71 -8.40
CA ASN A 338 29.08 13.38 -7.66
C ASN A 338 30.29 13.12 -8.55
N THR A 339 30.08 12.56 -9.75
CA THR A 339 31.17 12.26 -10.71
C THR A 339 31.51 13.44 -11.62
N ARG A 340 30.67 14.49 -11.65
CA ARG A 340 30.77 15.60 -12.61
C ARG A 340 30.80 16.95 -11.93
N VAL A 341 29.67 17.37 -11.36
CA VAL A 341 29.47 18.75 -10.86
C VAL A 341 30.27 19.01 -9.59
N ILE A 342 30.24 18.10 -8.62
CA ILE A 342 30.95 18.32 -7.36
C ILE A 342 32.47 18.38 -7.54
N PRO A 343 33.14 17.50 -8.34
CA PRO A 343 34.56 17.64 -8.63
C PRO A 343 34.91 19.00 -9.25
N TRP A 344 34.09 19.50 -10.19
CA TRP A 344 34.27 20.83 -10.77
C TRP A 344 34.17 21.93 -9.69
N TRP A 345 33.05 21.99 -8.97
CA TRP A 345 32.82 22.99 -7.91
C TRP A 345 33.88 22.94 -6.80
N THR A 346 34.32 21.74 -6.40
CA THR A 346 35.36 21.57 -5.37
C THR A 346 36.69 22.12 -5.89
N SER A 347 37.10 21.72 -7.10
CA SER A 347 38.37 22.17 -7.70
C SER A 347 38.46 23.68 -7.95
N LEU A 348 37.32 24.36 -8.04
CA LEU A 348 37.20 25.80 -8.25
C LEU A 348 37.20 26.62 -6.94
N ASN A 349 36.95 25.98 -5.79
CA ASN A 349 36.76 26.65 -4.48
C ASN A 349 37.72 26.18 -3.38
N PHE A 350 38.15 24.91 -3.42
CA PHE A 350 38.89 24.25 -2.34
C PHE A 350 40.08 23.49 -2.90
N GLU A 351 41.24 24.14 -2.96
CA GLU A 351 42.48 23.52 -3.44
C GLU A 351 42.86 22.30 -2.58
N ASN A 352 43.21 21.19 -3.23
CA ASN A 352 43.59 19.90 -2.61
C ASN A 352 42.51 19.22 -1.73
N ALA A 353 41.28 19.75 -1.65
CA ALA A 353 40.17 19.08 -0.95
C ALA A 353 39.63 17.90 -1.77
N LYS A 354 39.18 16.85 -1.07
CA LYS A 354 38.47 15.72 -1.70
C LYS A 354 37.00 16.11 -1.93
N PRO A 355 36.45 15.94 -3.15
CA PRO A 355 35.06 16.26 -3.44
C PRO A 355 34.10 15.59 -2.44
N PRO A 356 33.15 16.32 -1.84
CA PRO A 356 32.09 15.72 -1.03
C PRO A 356 31.17 14.82 -1.88
N LYS A 357 30.34 14.02 -1.22
CA LYS A 357 29.35 13.15 -1.86
C LYS A 357 27.96 13.56 -1.44
N VAL A 358 27.09 13.77 -2.42
CA VAL A 358 25.65 14.00 -2.23
C VAL A 358 24.91 12.68 -2.47
N TRP A 359 23.96 12.34 -1.61
CA TRP A 359 23.10 11.16 -1.77
C TRP A 359 21.76 11.39 -1.08
N ARG A 360 20.74 10.60 -1.43
CA ARG A 360 19.47 10.58 -0.67
C ARG A 360 19.41 9.36 0.24
N LYS A 361 18.95 9.54 1.47
CA LYS A 361 18.80 8.46 2.44
C LYS A 361 17.62 7.57 2.06
N THR A 362 17.89 6.57 1.23
CA THR A 362 16.90 5.59 0.77
C THR A 362 16.69 4.45 1.76
N GLU A 363 17.74 4.09 2.50
CA GLU A 363 17.75 3.07 3.55
C GLU A 363 16.78 3.42 4.70
N GLU A 364 16.02 2.42 5.14
CA GLU A 364 15.12 2.56 6.30
C GLU A 364 15.91 2.95 7.55
N ALA A 365 15.28 3.71 8.45
CA ALA A 365 15.86 3.96 9.76
C ALA A 365 15.95 2.63 10.51
N GLU A 366 17.17 2.13 10.76
CA GLU A 366 17.40 0.82 11.39
C GLU A 366 16.56 0.69 12.67
N ASP A 367 15.73 -0.36 12.76
CA ASP A 367 14.88 -0.61 13.93
C ASP A 367 15.78 -0.75 15.18
N LEU A 368 15.86 0.33 15.96
CA LEU A 368 16.66 0.41 17.19
C LEU A 368 16.20 -0.61 18.24
N HIS A 369 14.96 -1.08 18.18
CA HIS A 369 14.43 -2.14 19.02
C HIS A 369 14.78 -3.54 18.49
N ALA A 370 14.85 -3.77 17.18
CA ALA A 370 15.47 -4.97 16.61
C ALA A 370 16.99 -5.01 16.89
N ARG A 371 17.67 -3.85 16.82
CA ARG A 371 19.08 -3.70 17.22
C ARG A 371 19.26 -3.94 18.71
N ALA A 372 18.40 -3.39 19.57
CA ALA A 372 18.43 -3.69 21.01
C ALA A 372 18.17 -5.18 21.29
N LYS A 373 17.24 -5.83 20.59
CA LYS A 373 17.02 -7.29 20.66
C LYS A 373 18.24 -8.10 20.19
N ARG A 374 18.99 -7.62 19.20
CA ARG A 374 20.26 -8.20 18.74
C ARG A 374 21.34 -8.06 19.80
N ASP A 375 21.48 -6.86 20.36
CA ASP A 375 22.51 -6.53 21.35
C ASP A 375 22.25 -7.22 22.70
N THR A 376 20.99 -7.46 23.06
CA THR A 376 20.61 -8.38 24.15
C THR A 376 21.13 -9.79 23.89
N LYS A 377 20.86 -10.38 22.71
CA LYS A 377 21.37 -11.73 22.37
C LYS A 377 22.90 -11.81 22.39
N ILE A 378 23.59 -10.74 21.99
CA ILE A 378 25.05 -10.65 22.05
C ILE A 378 25.53 -10.62 23.51
N PHE A 379 24.82 -9.92 24.39
CA PHE A 379 25.05 -9.94 25.84
C PHE A 379 24.78 -11.33 26.46
N ASP A 380 23.72 -12.01 26.03
CA ASP A 380 23.39 -13.38 26.45
C ASP A 380 24.47 -14.40 26.01
N MET A 381 25.12 -14.14 24.87
CA MET A 381 26.32 -14.85 24.40
C MET A 381 27.61 -14.45 25.14
N GLY A 382 27.53 -13.64 26.20
CA GLY A 382 28.63 -13.23 27.07
C GLY A 382 29.40 -11.98 26.63
N LEU A 383 29.03 -11.35 25.50
CA LEU A 383 29.75 -10.19 24.96
C LEU A 383 29.06 -8.88 25.36
N ARG A 384 29.73 -8.06 26.18
CA ARG A 384 29.17 -6.80 26.67
C ARG A 384 29.43 -5.64 25.68
N PRO A 385 28.40 -4.87 25.28
CA PRO A 385 28.58 -3.67 24.47
C PRO A 385 29.53 -2.65 25.12
N THR A 386 30.40 -2.02 24.33
CA THR A 386 31.27 -0.94 24.83
C THR A 386 30.51 0.36 25.04
N LYS A 387 31.02 1.25 25.90
CA LYS A 387 30.40 2.57 26.14
C LYS A 387 30.37 3.40 24.85
N GLU A 388 31.43 3.29 24.05
CA GLU A 388 31.65 3.99 22.80
C GLU A 388 30.63 3.52 21.75
N TYR A 389 30.37 2.20 21.67
CA TYR A 389 29.33 1.63 20.82
C TYR A 389 27.91 2.08 21.24
N LEU A 390 27.60 2.05 22.55
CA LEU A 390 26.28 2.45 23.04
C LEU A 390 26.01 3.93 22.77
N ILE A 391 27.00 4.80 22.97
CA ILE A 391 26.87 6.24 22.69
C ILE A 391 26.75 6.52 21.19
N SER A 392 27.47 5.80 20.32
CA SER A 392 27.35 6.00 18.86
C SER A 392 26.08 5.39 18.25
N THR A 393 25.55 4.32 18.85
CA THR A 393 24.37 3.59 18.33
C THR A 393 23.05 4.15 18.85
N TYR A 394 22.99 4.54 20.12
CA TYR A 394 21.76 4.99 20.78
C TYR A 394 21.78 6.47 21.22
N GLY A 395 22.97 7.09 21.23
CA GLY A 395 23.16 8.48 21.61
C GLY A 395 23.72 8.68 23.04
N PRO A 396 24.20 9.90 23.36
CA PRO A 396 24.89 10.20 24.63
C PRO A 396 23.95 10.40 25.84
N GLN A 397 22.65 10.21 25.70
CA GLN A 397 21.63 10.70 26.65
C GLN A 397 21.40 9.79 27.87
N TYR A 398 22.16 8.71 28.03
CA TYR A 398 21.92 7.68 29.07
C TYR A 398 22.94 7.73 30.21
N SER A 399 22.45 7.76 31.45
CA SER A 399 23.25 7.63 32.67
C SER A 399 23.51 6.17 33.04
N LYS A 400 24.65 5.89 33.70
CA LYS A 400 25.04 4.54 34.12
C LYS A 400 24.19 4.06 35.32
N TRP A 401 23.14 3.28 35.04
CA TRP A 401 22.33 2.61 36.07
C TRP A 401 23.08 1.39 36.66
N VAL A 402 22.88 1.13 37.96
CA VAL A 402 23.38 -0.07 38.65
C VAL A 402 22.21 -1.04 38.80
N ARG A 403 22.33 -2.20 38.15
CA ARG A 403 21.31 -3.25 38.17
C ARG A 403 21.59 -4.21 39.33
N THR A 404 20.56 -4.52 40.10
CA THR A 404 20.55 -5.66 41.02
C THR A 404 19.95 -6.86 40.27
N ASP A 405 20.58 -8.03 40.37
CA ASP A 405 20.30 -9.14 39.46
C ASP A 405 19.01 -9.89 39.78
N VAL A 406 18.09 -9.90 38.81
CA VAL A 406 16.96 -10.85 38.68
C VAL A 406 16.86 -11.20 37.20
N ALA A 407 16.74 -12.49 36.88
CA ALA A 407 16.92 -13.02 35.53
C ALA A 407 15.64 -13.06 34.67
N ASP A 408 15.85 -13.04 33.34
CA ASP A 408 15.15 -13.77 32.26
C ASP A 408 13.60 -13.82 32.20
N SER A 409 12.93 -13.72 31.04
CA SER A 409 13.37 -13.57 29.63
C SER A 409 12.19 -13.06 28.77
N ALA A 410 12.44 -12.54 27.56
CA ALA A 410 11.39 -12.26 26.57
C ALA A 410 11.91 -12.13 25.12
N THR A 411 11.18 -12.66 24.13
CA THR A 411 11.31 -12.28 22.70
C THR A 411 9.93 -12.25 22.00
N SER A 412 9.81 -11.49 20.90
CA SER A 412 8.54 -11.26 20.19
C SER A 412 8.73 -10.85 18.72
N PHE A 413 7.73 -11.21 17.90
CA PHE A 413 7.45 -10.93 16.47
C PHE A 413 5.92 -11.20 16.27
N ALA A 414 5.17 -10.81 15.24
CA ALA A 414 5.18 -9.77 14.18
C ALA A 414 3.76 -9.79 13.53
N GLU A 415 3.52 -9.24 12.32
CA GLU A 415 2.16 -8.99 11.75
C GLU A 415 2.01 -9.52 10.29
N GLY A 416 0.84 -9.59 9.61
CA GLY A 416 -0.53 -9.16 9.95
C GLY A 416 -1.60 -9.46 8.85
N ASP A 417 -2.34 -8.40 8.46
CA ASP A 417 -3.53 -8.25 7.57
C ASP A 417 -3.28 -8.64 6.08
N ALA A 418 -4.18 -8.74 5.06
CA ALA A 418 -5.63 -8.57 4.74
C ALA A 418 -5.93 -9.46 3.46
N SER A 419 -6.95 -9.42 2.56
CA SER A 419 -8.21 -8.67 2.27
C SER A 419 -9.16 -9.42 1.27
N LEU A 420 -10.43 -9.77 1.63
CA LEU A 420 -11.56 -10.14 0.71
C LEU A 420 -12.92 -10.25 1.48
N SER A 421 -14.01 -9.63 1.01
CA SER A 421 -15.01 -8.97 1.88
C SER A 421 -16.39 -9.63 2.17
N PHE A 422 -16.99 -9.14 3.27
CA PHE A 422 -18.43 -8.97 3.53
C PHE A 422 -18.67 -7.44 3.68
N SER A 423 -19.91 -6.93 3.63
CA SER A 423 -20.18 -5.46 3.71
C SER A 423 -20.02 -4.87 5.12
N PHE A 424 -18.82 -4.92 5.68
CA PHE A 424 -18.44 -4.26 6.94
C PHE A 424 -17.95 -2.84 6.65
N ASN A 425 -18.86 -1.87 6.57
CA ASN A 425 -18.50 -0.48 6.24
C ASN A 425 -17.96 0.32 7.45
N MET A 426 -16.93 -0.23 8.10
CA MET A 426 -16.15 0.39 9.17
C MET A 426 -14.67 0.06 9.01
N LYS A 427 -13.79 0.94 9.51
CA LYS A 427 -12.35 0.67 9.55
C LYS A 427 -12.05 -0.58 10.40
N PRO A 428 -11.26 -1.56 9.90
CA PRO A 428 -10.96 -2.79 10.65
C PRO A 428 -10.28 -2.57 12.01
N GLU A 429 -9.55 -1.45 12.14
CA GLU A 429 -8.74 -1.02 13.29
C GLU A 429 -9.34 -1.35 14.67
N THR A 430 -10.60 -1.01 14.95
CA THR A 430 -11.20 -1.21 16.28
C THR A 430 -11.65 -2.64 16.56
N ALA A 431 -12.15 -3.35 15.55
CA ALA A 431 -12.48 -4.78 15.65
C ALA A 431 -11.22 -5.65 15.79
N LEU A 432 -10.16 -5.27 15.05
CA LEU A 432 -8.83 -5.87 15.11
C LEU A 432 -8.22 -5.70 16.52
N LEU A 433 -8.22 -4.47 17.06
CA LEU A 433 -7.75 -4.19 18.42
C LEU A 433 -8.46 -5.03 19.48
N TYR A 434 -9.79 -5.17 19.40
CA TYR A 434 -10.53 -6.01 20.35
C TYR A 434 -10.14 -7.49 20.26
N PHE A 435 -9.98 -8.03 19.05
CA PHE A 435 -9.67 -9.45 18.87
C PHE A 435 -8.19 -9.77 19.18
N GLN A 436 -7.26 -8.89 18.80
CA GLN A 436 -5.83 -9.05 19.06
C GLN A 436 -5.50 -9.05 20.55
N ASN A 437 -6.20 -8.25 21.36
CA ASN A 437 -5.99 -8.17 22.82
C ASN A 437 -6.47 -9.40 23.61
N LYS A 438 -7.03 -10.42 22.96
CA LYS A 438 -7.38 -11.69 23.62
C LYS A 438 -6.15 -12.55 23.88
N GLY A 439 -6.12 -13.25 25.01
CA GLY A 439 -5.20 -14.38 25.25
C GLY A 439 -5.62 -15.64 24.48
N LEU A 440 -4.89 -16.74 24.70
CA LEU A 440 -5.30 -18.09 24.32
C LEU A 440 -5.67 -18.86 25.60
N ASP A 441 -6.74 -19.64 25.57
CA ASP A 441 -7.12 -20.54 26.69
C ASP A 441 -7.78 -21.83 26.17
N LEU A 442 -7.56 -22.95 26.87
CA LEU A 442 -7.83 -24.32 26.40
C LEU A 442 -9.13 -24.87 27.01
N THR A 443 -10.28 -24.56 26.42
CA THR A 443 -11.58 -25.08 26.91
C THR A 443 -11.95 -26.45 26.31
N PHE A 444 -12.59 -27.31 27.11
CA PHE A 444 -13.29 -28.50 26.58
C PHE A 444 -14.73 -28.17 26.17
N SER A 445 -15.31 -27.11 26.72
CA SER A 445 -16.63 -26.57 26.38
C SER A 445 -16.68 -25.06 26.56
N TRP A 446 -17.47 -24.36 25.73
CA TRP A 446 -17.78 -22.93 25.91
C TRP A 446 -18.35 -22.59 27.29
N LYS A 447 -19.00 -23.58 27.93
CA LYS A 447 -19.59 -23.49 29.28
C LYS A 447 -18.58 -23.66 30.41
N ASP A 448 -17.30 -23.84 30.11
CA ASP A 448 -16.22 -23.94 31.10
C ASP A 448 -15.68 -22.56 31.50
N MET A 449 -16.05 -21.51 30.74
CA MET A 449 -15.70 -20.11 30.97
C MET A 449 -16.94 -19.25 31.28
N LEU A 450 -16.72 -18.22 32.10
CA LEU A 450 -17.68 -17.16 32.36
C LEU A 450 -17.93 -16.32 31.09
N ALA A 451 -19.02 -15.55 31.08
CA ALA A 451 -19.41 -14.71 29.94
C ALA A 451 -18.29 -13.71 29.57
N GLU A 452 -17.85 -12.94 30.57
CA GLU A 452 -16.76 -11.96 30.45
C GLU A 452 -15.43 -12.59 30.02
N SER A 453 -15.15 -13.84 30.38
CA SER A 453 -13.90 -14.51 29.98
C SER A 453 -13.77 -14.71 28.47
N HIS A 454 -14.89 -14.83 27.75
CA HIS A 454 -14.88 -14.88 26.29
C HIS A 454 -14.60 -13.51 25.64
N SER A 455 -14.61 -12.40 26.40
CA SER A 455 -14.10 -11.11 25.93
C SER A 455 -12.57 -11.09 25.85
N TYR A 456 -11.87 -11.75 26.79
CA TYR A 456 -10.42 -11.61 26.97
C TYR A 456 -9.59 -12.85 26.65
N ALA A 457 -10.20 -14.01 26.34
CA ALA A 457 -9.49 -15.17 25.82
C ALA A 457 -10.18 -15.74 24.57
N PHE A 458 -9.40 -16.02 23.52
CA PHE A 458 -9.86 -16.77 22.36
C PHE A 458 -9.77 -18.26 22.66
N THR A 459 -10.90 -18.97 22.61
CA THR A 459 -10.95 -20.41 22.86
C THR A 459 -11.81 -21.13 21.83
N VAL A 460 -11.42 -22.38 21.51
CA VAL A 460 -12.18 -23.28 20.65
C VAL A 460 -12.39 -24.58 21.42
N ALA A 461 -13.62 -24.84 21.85
CA ALA A 461 -13.93 -26.01 22.67
C ALA A 461 -13.34 -27.32 22.10
N LYS A 462 -12.66 -28.11 22.92
CA LYS A 462 -11.98 -29.37 22.53
C LYS A 462 -10.80 -29.20 21.58
N MET A 463 -10.25 -28.00 21.45
CA MET A 463 -8.94 -27.75 20.85
C MET A 463 -7.93 -27.61 21.99
N MET A 464 -7.41 -28.76 22.44
CA MET A 464 -6.53 -28.84 23.62
C MET A 464 -5.04 -28.65 23.28
N GLU A 465 -4.74 -28.29 22.04
CA GLU A 465 -3.41 -28.05 21.51
C GLU A 465 -3.24 -26.54 21.28
N VAL A 466 -2.27 -25.91 21.94
CA VAL A 466 -2.07 -24.44 21.89
C VAL A 466 -1.73 -23.98 20.48
N ASP A 467 -0.85 -24.70 19.78
CA ASP A 467 -0.46 -24.36 18.40
C ASP A 467 -1.64 -24.43 17.43
N LEU A 468 -2.52 -25.41 17.62
CA LEU A 468 -3.72 -25.56 16.80
C LEU A 468 -4.74 -24.46 17.11
N LEU A 469 -4.90 -24.09 18.39
CA LEU A 469 -5.74 -22.98 18.80
C LEU A 469 -5.21 -21.64 18.29
N HIS A 470 -3.89 -21.43 18.33
CA HIS A 470 -3.21 -20.27 17.77
C HIS A 470 -3.36 -20.20 16.25
N GLU A 471 -3.31 -21.34 15.54
CA GLU A 471 -3.54 -21.39 14.10
C GLU A 471 -5.00 -21.08 13.74
N VAL A 472 -6.00 -21.63 14.44
CA VAL A 472 -7.41 -21.22 14.24
C VAL A 472 -7.61 -19.74 14.57
N ARG A 473 -7.01 -19.27 15.67
CA ARG A 473 -7.03 -17.84 16.04
C ARG A 473 -6.47 -17.00 14.91
N LYS A 474 -5.29 -17.32 14.39
CA LYS A 474 -4.62 -16.63 13.29
C LYS A 474 -5.49 -16.59 12.02
N GLN A 475 -6.20 -17.67 11.69
CA GLN A 475 -7.16 -17.67 10.58
C GLN A 475 -8.39 -16.78 10.84
N VAL A 476 -8.76 -16.53 12.11
CA VAL A 476 -9.82 -15.58 12.50
C VAL A 476 -9.31 -14.13 12.59
N ASP A 477 -8.12 -13.89 13.15
CA ASP A 477 -7.39 -12.61 13.08
C ASP A 477 -7.31 -12.16 11.62
N GLN A 478 -6.83 -13.06 10.73
CA GLN A 478 -6.79 -12.84 9.29
C GLN A 478 -8.19 -12.55 8.74
N ALA A 479 -9.22 -13.34 9.06
CA ALA A 479 -10.59 -13.11 8.56
C ALA A 479 -11.27 -11.83 9.09
N ILE A 480 -10.80 -11.22 10.18
CA ILE A 480 -11.28 -9.90 10.66
C ILE A 480 -10.52 -8.78 9.94
N ALA A 481 -9.19 -8.90 9.88
CA ALA A 481 -8.30 -7.98 9.15
C ALA A 481 -8.63 -7.90 7.66
N SER A 482 -8.97 -9.04 7.06
CA SER A 482 -9.26 -9.17 5.64
C SER A 482 -10.74 -9.11 5.29
N GLY A 483 -11.63 -9.46 6.23
CA GLY A 483 -13.03 -9.80 5.95
C GLY A 483 -13.26 -11.21 5.36
N SER A 484 -12.20 -12.05 5.24
CA SER A 484 -12.16 -13.28 4.42
C SER A 484 -13.43 -14.10 4.49
N THR A 485 -13.94 -14.53 3.33
CA THR A 485 -15.19 -15.28 3.28
C THR A 485 -15.14 -16.59 4.06
N LEU A 486 -16.29 -17.03 4.56
CA LEU A 486 -16.47 -18.34 5.19
C LEU A 486 -15.96 -19.51 4.32
N GLN A 487 -16.05 -19.39 3.00
CA GLN A 487 -15.56 -20.42 2.08
C GLN A 487 -14.03 -20.50 2.07
N GLN A 488 -13.33 -19.35 2.10
CA GLN A 488 -11.86 -19.28 2.24
C GLN A 488 -11.42 -19.85 3.58
N PHE A 489 -12.00 -19.39 4.69
CA PHE A 489 -11.71 -19.90 6.03
C PHE A 489 -11.87 -21.43 6.14
N ILE A 490 -12.95 -21.99 5.56
CA ILE A 490 -13.12 -23.46 5.51
C ILE A 490 -12.09 -24.12 4.59
N LYS A 491 -11.74 -23.52 3.44
CA LYS A 491 -10.79 -24.06 2.45
C LYS A 491 -9.35 -24.11 2.99
N GLU A 492 -8.91 -23.06 3.67
CA GLU A 492 -7.55 -22.90 4.20
C GLU A 492 -7.31 -23.70 5.48
N LEU A 493 -8.28 -23.72 6.39
CA LEU A 493 -8.12 -24.35 7.70
C LEU A 493 -8.41 -25.87 7.70
N LYS A 494 -9.31 -26.36 6.83
CA LYS A 494 -9.68 -27.79 6.73
C LYS A 494 -8.49 -28.73 6.45
N PRO A 495 -7.53 -28.42 5.56
CA PRO A 495 -6.32 -29.23 5.38
C PRO A 495 -5.46 -29.28 6.65
N ARG A 496 -5.18 -28.12 7.28
CA ARG A 496 -4.35 -28.02 8.49
C ARG A 496 -4.96 -28.82 9.64
N LEU A 497 -6.27 -28.66 9.90
CA LEU A 497 -6.98 -29.44 10.92
C LEU A 497 -7.06 -30.94 10.62
N ARG A 498 -7.03 -31.35 9.35
CA ARG A 498 -6.94 -32.78 8.98
C ARG A 498 -5.54 -33.34 9.23
N GLN A 499 -4.49 -32.58 8.92
CA GLN A 499 -3.11 -32.96 9.16
C GLN A 499 -2.79 -33.07 10.65
N ALA A 500 -3.27 -32.12 11.46
CA ALA A 500 -3.25 -32.19 12.93
C ALA A 500 -4.23 -33.24 13.52
N GLY A 501 -4.93 -34.02 12.68
CA GLY A 501 -5.87 -35.06 13.14
C GLY A 501 -7.12 -34.54 13.86
N TRP A 502 -7.37 -33.24 13.91
CA TRP A 502 -8.53 -32.60 14.53
C TRP A 502 -9.76 -32.58 13.60
N TRP A 503 -10.10 -33.72 13.00
CA TRP A 503 -11.23 -33.81 12.06
C TRP A 503 -12.14 -35.01 12.34
N GLY A 504 -13.45 -34.85 12.11
CA GLY A 504 -14.43 -35.91 12.32
C GLY A 504 -14.79 -36.12 13.79
N LYS A 505 -15.16 -37.36 14.15
CA LYS A 505 -15.43 -37.77 15.54
C LYS A 505 -14.22 -38.53 16.10
N LYS A 506 -13.80 -38.20 17.32
CA LYS A 506 -12.78 -38.95 18.08
C LYS A 506 -13.21 -39.12 19.53
N ALA A 507 -12.73 -40.15 20.20
CA ALA A 507 -12.81 -40.22 21.66
C ALA A 507 -11.87 -39.17 22.28
N MET A 508 -12.32 -38.49 23.32
CA MET A 508 -11.50 -37.58 24.15
C MET A 508 -11.87 -37.76 25.61
N ILE A 509 -10.90 -37.63 26.51
CA ILE A 509 -11.17 -37.52 27.95
C ILE A 509 -11.58 -36.07 28.23
N ASP A 510 -12.69 -35.89 28.95
CA ASP A 510 -13.15 -34.60 29.44
C ASP A 510 -12.39 -34.24 30.74
N PRO A 511 -11.56 -33.19 30.76
CA PRO A 511 -10.67 -32.90 31.89
C PRO A 511 -11.41 -32.55 33.19
N ILE A 512 -12.69 -32.13 33.11
CA ILE A 512 -13.51 -31.80 34.29
C ILE A 512 -14.22 -33.05 34.85
N THR A 513 -14.60 -34.01 34.01
CA THR A 513 -15.43 -35.15 34.43
C THR A 513 -14.71 -36.50 34.42
N GLY A 514 -13.48 -36.55 33.90
CA GLY A 514 -12.66 -37.76 33.78
C GLY A 514 -13.17 -38.81 32.79
N LYS A 515 -14.32 -38.57 32.13
CA LYS A 515 -14.98 -39.54 31.26
C LYS A 515 -14.50 -39.43 29.82
N SER A 516 -14.37 -40.57 29.15
CA SER A 516 -14.20 -40.63 27.70
C SER A 516 -15.52 -40.27 27.00
N VAL A 517 -15.47 -39.34 26.05
CA VAL A 517 -16.62 -38.82 25.32
C VAL A 517 -16.31 -38.80 23.83
N THR A 518 -17.23 -39.27 22.99
CA THR A 518 -17.12 -39.18 21.52
C THR A 518 -17.34 -37.73 21.07
N ALA A 519 -16.24 -37.00 20.95
CA ALA A 519 -16.18 -35.60 20.57
C ALA A 519 -16.27 -35.41 19.05
N GLN A 520 -17.09 -34.46 18.61
CA GLN A 520 -17.03 -33.91 17.25
C GLN A 520 -15.93 -32.83 17.20
N LEU A 521 -14.82 -33.13 16.52
CA LEU A 521 -13.74 -32.20 16.21
C LEU A 521 -14.12 -31.39 14.95
N GLY A 522 -13.17 -31.10 14.05
CA GLY A 522 -13.42 -30.35 12.83
C GLY A 522 -14.53 -30.93 11.94
N SER A 523 -15.40 -30.05 11.46
CA SER A 523 -16.38 -30.27 10.39
C SER A 523 -16.77 -28.92 9.78
N ALA A 524 -17.28 -28.88 8.54
CA ALA A 524 -17.58 -27.61 7.85
C ALA A 524 -18.57 -26.72 8.64
N ARG A 525 -19.71 -27.28 9.06
CA ARG A 525 -20.71 -26.61 9.93
C ARG A 525 -20.12 -26.12 11.26
N ARG A 526 -19.11 -26.82 11.79
CA ARG A 526 -18.44 -26.40 13.03
C ARG A 526 -17.46 -25.25 12.80
N LEU A 527 -16.74 -25.24 11.67
CA LEU A 527 -15.92 -24.10 11.27
C LEU A 527 -16.78 -22.85 11.00
N GLU A 528 -17.92 -23.01 10.34
CA GLU A 528 -18.94 -21.95 10.19
C GLU A 528 -19.41 -21.39 11.54
N THR A 529 -19.60 -22.26 12.55
CA THR A 529 -19.99 -21.85 13.90
C THR A 529 -18.87 -21.05 14.59
N ILE A 530 -17.60 -21.50 14.47
CA ILE A 530 -16.43 -20.83 15.06
C ILE A 530 -16.18 -19.47 14.38
N PHE A 531 -16.26 -19.43 13.05
CA PHE A 531 -16.08 -18.24 12.22
C PHE A 531 -17.11 -17.16 12.58
N ARG A 532 -18.42 -17.45 12.47
CA ARG A 532 -19.47 -16.46 12.76
C ARG A 532 -19.40 -15.97 14.21
N ALA A 533 -19.27 -16.88 15.18
CA ALA A 533 -19.24 -16.52 16.60
C ALA A 533 -18.14 -15.50 16.94
N ASN A 534 -16.94 -15.66 16.37
CA ASN A 534 -15.84 -14.74 16.64
C ASN A 534 -15.94 -13.44 15.84
N LEU A 535 -16.26 -13.49 14.54
CA LEU A 535 -16.41 -12.28 13.73
C LEU A 535 -17.55 -11.40 14.28
N GLN A 536 -18.72 -11.97 14.57
CA GLN A 536 -19.86 -11.21 15.11
C GLN A 536 -19.51 -10.53 16.44
N ALA A 537 -18.82 -11.23 17.36
CA ALA A 537 -18.38 -10.64 18.62
C ALA A 537 -17.30 -9.54 18.43
N ALA A 538 -16.46 -9.64 17.39
CA ALA A 538 -15.43 -8.64 17.10
C ALA A 538 -15.99 -7.38 16.43
N TYR A 539 -16.85 -7.52 15.42
CA TYR A 539 -17.54 -6.39 14.81
C TYR A 539 -18.47 -5.70 15.82
N ALA A 540 -19.19 -6.45 16.66
CA ALA A 540 -20.00 -5.88 17.74
C ALA A 540 -19.16 -5.00 18.69
N ALA A 541 -17.96 -5.45 19.09
CA ALA A 541 -17.05 -4.65 19.91
C ALA A 541 -16.55 -3.38 19.20
N GLY A 542 -16.27 -3.46 17.88
CA GLY A 542 -15.94 -2.29 17.05
C GLY A 542 -17.09 -1.29 16.92
N HIS A 543 -18.32 -1.77 16.67
CA HIS A 543 -19.53 -0.93 16.63
C HIS A 543 -19.76 -0.25 17.98
N TRP A 544 -19.58 -0.97 19.08
CA TRP A 544 -19.70 -0.41 20.43
C TRP A 544 -18.66 0.68 20.71
N ALA A 545 -17.40 0.45 20.32
CA ALA A 545 -16.33 1.43 20.50
C ALA A 545 -16.61 2.71 19.70
N ASN A 546 -17.06 2.59 18.45
CA ASN A 546 -17.43 3.72 17.62
C ASN A 546 -18.66 4.46 18.19
N ALA A 547 -19.70 3.73 18.64
CA ALA A 547 -20.88 4.34 19.25
C ALA A 547 -20.55 5.14 20.52
N GLN A 548 -19.66 4.62 21.38
CA GLN A 548 -19.19 5.36 22.56
C GLN A 548 -18.37 6.62 22.21
N ALA A 549 -17.73 6.67 21.03
CA ALA A 549 -17.01 7.85 20.55
C ALA A 549 -17.94 8.90 19.91
N THR A 550 -19.01 8.48 19.23
CA THR A 550 -19.93 9.36 18.49
C THR A 550 -21.21 9.74 19.24
N LYS A 551 -21.50 9.15 20.40
CA LYS A 551 -22.75 9.40 21.16
C LYS A 551 -23.05 10.86 21.54
N ALA A 552 -22.07 11.76 21.46
CA ALA A 552 -22.30 13.19 21.66
C ALA A 552 -23.15 13.83 20.53
N SER A 553 -23.15 13.25 19.32
CA SER A 553 -23.98 13.66 18.18
C SER A 553 -24.98 12.59 17.74
N ILE A 554 -24.72 11.31 18.02
CA ILE A 554 -25.55 10.17 17.62
C ILE A 554 -25.91 9.33 18.87
N PRO A 555 -26.76 9.83 19.78
CA PRO A 555 -26.86 9.33 21.16
C PRO A 555 -27.64 8.02 21.35
N TYR A 556 -28.31 7.49 20.32
CA TYR A 556 -29.21 6.34 20.45
C TYR A 556 -28.70 5.10 19.70
N LEU A 557 -29.12 3.94 20.19
CA LEU A 557 -29.02 2.63 19.51
C LEU A 557 -30.42 2.06 19.35
N MET A 558 -30.75 1.62 18.14
CA MET A 558 -31.89 0.75 17.87
C MET A 558 -31.40 -0.71 17.87
N TYR A 559 -32.10 -1.60 18.57
CA TYR A 559 -31.90 -3.04 18.43
C TYR A 559 -32.51 -3.49 17.09
N ASP A 560 -31.70 -4.15 16.26
CA ASP A 560 -32.07 -4.64 14.93
C ASP A 560 -32.15 -6.18 14.96
N ALA A 561 -33.32 -6.73 14.67
CA ALA A 561 -33.53 -8.18 14.59
C ALA A 561 -33.91 -8.61 13.17
N VAL A 562 -33.22 -9.64 12.65
CA VAL A 562 -33.57 -10.22 11.35
C VAL A 562 -35.00 -10.76 11.39
N ASP A 563 -35.91 -10.19 10.60
CA ASP A 563 -37.30 -10.65 10.52
C ASP A 563 -37.42 -11.95 9.71
N ASP A 564 -37.14 -13.09 10.36
CA ASP A 564 -37.46 -14.42 9.85
C ASP A 564 -37.83 -15.41 10.97
N ASP A 565 -38.38 -16.56 10.59
CA ASP A 565 -38.82 -17.65 11.50
C ASP A 565 -37.69 -18.30 12.34
N ARG A 566 -36.43 -17.88 12.17
CA ARG A 566 -35.28 -18.38 12.93
C ARG A 566 -34.81 -17.41 14.01
N THR A 567 -35.29 -16.18 13.99
CA THR A 567 -35.06 -15.22 15.07
C THR A 567 -35.91 -15.60 16.29
N ARG A 568 -35.31 -15.49 17.49
CA ARG A 568 -35.96 -15.96 18.73
C ARG A 568 -37.14 -15.04 19.08
N PRO A 569 -38.25 -15.54 19.64
CA PRO A 569 -39.39 -14.71 20.03
C PRO A 569 -39.00 -13.55 20.96
N GLU A 570 -38.04 -13.76 21.88
CA GLU A 570 -37.55 -12.67 22.72
C GLU A 570 -36.73 -11.63 21.94
N HIS A 571 -35.95 -12.06 20.93
CA HIS A 571 -35.16 -11.13 20.10
C HIS A 571 -36.07 -10.32 19.17
N LYS A 572 -37.12 -10.93 18.60
CA LYS A 572 -38.16 -10.21 17.83
C LYS A 572 -39.00 -9.29 18.72
N SER A 573 -39.13 -9.58 20.02
CA SER A 573 -39.76 -8.65 20.99
C SER A 573 -38.88 -7.47 21.42
N TRP A 574 -37.63 -7.41 20.94
CA TRP A 574 -36.73 -6.26 21.09
C TRP A 574 -36.49 -5.54 19.77
N ASP A 575 -37.07 -5.98 18.67
CA ASP A 575 -36.88 -5.35 17.36
C ASP A 575 -37.46 -3.93 17.35
N GLY A 576 -36.73 -2.98 16.76
CA GLY A 576 -37.08 -1.55 16.80
C GLY A 576 -36.93 -0.87 18.18
N LEU A 577 -36.36 -1.55 19.19
CA LEU A 577 -36.16 -0.98 20.52
C LEU A 577 -35.05 0.09 20.51
N VAL A 578 -35.43 1.36 20.52
CA VAL A 578 -34.53 2.53 20.57
C VAL A 578 -34.22 2.92 22.01
N LEU A 579 -32.95 2.87 22.43
CA LEU A 579 -32.49 3.32 23.75
C LEU A 579 -31.21 4.17 23.64
N PRO A 580 -30.91 5.05 24.61
CA PRO A 580 -29.61 5.75 24.68
C PRO A 580 -28.43 4.78 24.72
N VAL A 581 -27.27 5.17 24.17
CA VAL A 581 -26.05 4.34 24.15
C VAL A 581 -25.65 3.87 25.56
N ASP A 582 -25.76 4.71 26.59
CA ASP A 582 -25.36 4.34 27.96
C ASP A 582 -26.42 3.53 28.73
N ASP A 583 -27.56 3.15 28.13
CA ASP A 583 -28.63 2.44 28.84
C ASP A 583 -28.16 1.08 29.43
N PRO A 584 -28.55 0.74 30.69
CA PRO A 584 -28.18 -0.53 31.32
C PRO A 584 -28.61 -1.79 30.56
N PHE A 585 -29.63 -1.73 29.70
CA PHE A 585 -30.08 -2.83 28.84
C PHE A 585 -28.92 -3.39 27.99
N TRP A 586 -28.09 -2.50 27.45
CA TRP A 586 -26.94 -2.83 26.61
C TRP A 586 -25.78 -3.51 27.36
N ASN A 587 -25.82 -3.62 28.70
CA ASN A 587 -24.81 -4.39 29.44
C ASN A 587 -24.89 -5.90 29.15
N THR A 588 -26.09 -6.41 28.84
CA THR A 588 -26.32 -7.84 28.58
C THR A 588 -26.98 -8.13 27.25
N HIS A 589 -27.80 -7.24 26.69
CA HIS A 589 -28.59 -7.51 25.47
C HIS A 589 -27.95 -6.97 24.17
N TYR A 590 -26.70 -6.51 24.22
CA TYR A 590 -26.01 -6.02 23.03
C TYR A 590 -25.50 -7.20 22.18
N PRO A 591 -25.99 -7.42 20.95
CA PRO A 591 -25.70 -8.64 20.17
C PRO A 591 -24.21 -8.87 19.90
N PRO A 592 -23.77 -10.13 19.65
CA PRO A 592 -24.58 -11.36 19.51
C PRO A 592 -25.06 -11.96 20.86
N ASN A 593 -26.38 -12.08 21.01
CA ASN A 593 -27.04 -12.57 22.23
C ASN A 593 -27.12 -14.12 22.37
N GLY A 594 -26.35 -14.87 21.56
CA GLY A 594 -26.34 -16.33 21.60
C GLY A 594 -25.86 -17.02 20.32
N TRP A 595 -25.84 -18.35 20.35
CA TRP A 595 -25.39 -19.16 19.22
C TRP A 595 -26.33 -19.01 18.02
N GLY A 596 -25.77 -18.59 16.88
CA GLY A 596 -26.53 -18.34 15.65
C GLY A 596 -27.37 -17.05 15.68
N CYS A 597 -27.16 -16.18 16.66
CA CYS A 597 -27.73 -14.83 16.64
C CYS A 597 -27.29 -14.09 15.36
N ARG A 598 -28.18 -13.27 14.79
CA ARG A 598 -27.91 -12.42 13.61
C ARG A 598 -28.36 -10.97 13.82
N CYS A 599 -28.93 -10.66 14.98
CA CYS A 599 -29.32 -9.31 15.38
C CYS A 599 -28.08 -8.40 15.46
N GLY A 600 -28.28 -7.11 15.22
CA GLY A 600 -27.28 -6.06 15.36
C GLY A 600 -27.79 -4.89 16.19
N THR A 601 -27.12 -3.75 16.06
CA THR A 601 -27.63 -2.46 16.54
C THR A 601 -27.31 -1.38 15.52
N ILE A 602 -28.31 -0.55 15.20
CA ILE A 602 -28.15 0.62 14.33
C ILE A 602 -28.00 1.85 15.24
N GLN A 603 -26.97 2.67 15.02
CA GLN A 603 -26.78 3.90 15.79
C GLN A 603 -27.55 5.06 15.12
N MET A 604 -28.31 5.83 15.91
CA MET A 604 -29.25 6.82 15.40
C MET A 604 -29.13 8.16 16.15
N SER A 605 -29.20 9.26 15.40
CA SER A 605 -29.37 10.62 15.90
C SER A 605 -30.85 10.93 16.12
N GLN A 606 -31.17 12.09 16.71
CA GLN A 606 -32.56 12.52 16.83
C GLN A 606 -33.22 12.70 15.45
N SER A 607 -32.49 13.22 14.45
CA SER A 607 -33.02 13.41 13.10
C SER A 607 -33.36 12.09 12.41
N ASP A 608 -32.63 11.02 12.70
CA ASP A 608 -32.90 9.69 12.12
C ASP A 608 -34.15 9.08 12.76
N LEU A 609 -34.37 9.30 14.07
CA LEU A 609 -35.62 8.89 14.73
C LEU A 609 -36.82 9.66 14.17
N ASP A 610 -36.69 10.98 14.04
CA ASP A 610 -37.75 11.86 13.53
C ASP A 610 -38.10 11.52 12.07
N GLN A 611 -37.12 11.11 11.26
CA GLN A 611 -37.31 10.68 9.87
C GLN A 611 -38.02 9.31 9.76
N GLU A 612 -37.57 8.32 10.54
CA GLU A 612 -38.15 6.95 10.51
C GLU A 612 -39.44 6.83 11.35
N GLY A 613 -39.93 7.94 11.93
CA GLY A 613 -41.14 7.97 12.77
C GLY A 613 -40.98 7.24 14.11
N LEU A 614 -39.75 7.03 14.55
CA LEU A 614 -39.40 6.30 15.78
C LEU A 614 -39.34 7.25 16.99
N SER A 615 -39.35 6.66 18.19
CA SER A 615 -39.20 7.42 19.44
C SER A 615 -38.41 6.63 20.48
N VAL A 616 -37.74 7.35 21.38
CA VAL A 616 -36.92 6.75 22.44
C VAL A 616 -37.82 5.91 23.35
N SER A 617 -37.54 4.61 23.39
CA SER A 617 -38.33 3.63 24.14
C SER A 617 -38.02 3.68 25.64
N LYS A 618 -38.91 3.10 26.45
CA LYS A 618 -38.64 2.88 27.88
C LYS A 618 -37.81 1.61 28.04
N SER A 619 -36.68 1.70 28.75
CA SER A 619 -35.76 0.56 28.99
C SER A 619 -36.50 -0.66 29.57
N PRO A 620 -36.50 -1.82 28.89
CA PRO A 620 -37.24 -2.99 29.35
C PRO A 620 -36.66 -3.62 30.62
N TRP A 621 -37.53 -4.08 31.53
CA TRP A 621 -37.08 -4.79 32.73
C TRP A 621 -36.47 -6.15 32.40
N THR A 622 -35.19 -6.34 32.75
CA THR A 622 -34.41 -7.54 32.46
C THR A 622 -34.88 -8.75 33.29
N ARG A 623 -35.86 -9.49 32.76
CA ARG A 623 -36.32 -10.76 33.34
C ARG A 623 -35.20 -11.81 33.26
N THR A 624 -34.85 -12.42 34.39
CA THR A 624 -33.78 -13.45 34.48
C THR A 624 -34.32 -14.83 34.84
N LYS A 625 -33.71 -15.86 34.27
CA LYS A 625 -33.93 -17.30 34.56
C LYS A 625 -32.77 -17.85 35.40
N ARG A 626 -33.07 -18.73 36.36
CA ARG A 626 -32.04 -19.48 37.11
C ARG A 626 -31.49 -20.58 36.19
N TRP A 627 -30.17 -20.59 35.97
CA TRP A 627 -29.49 -21.61 35.17
C TRP A 627 -28.42 -22.31 36.00
N LYS A 628 -28.43 -23.65 35.99
CA LYS A 628 -27.34 -24.47 36.55
C LYS A 628 -26.40 -24.88 35.41
N ASN A 629 -25.10 -24.64 35.58
CA ASN A 629 -24.10 -25.13 34.65
C ASN A 629 -24.05 -26.67 34.71
N PRO A 630 -24.31 -27.39 33.60
CA PRO A 630 -24.29 -28.85 33.61
C PRO A 630 -22.87 -29.45 33.70
N ARG A 631 -21.81 -28.62 33.67
CA ARG A 631 -20.41 -29.07 33.76
C ARG A 631 -19.77 -28.72 35.11
N THR A 632 -19.81 -27.45 35.52
CA THR A 632 -19.24 -27.02 36.82
C THR A 632 -20.21 -27.16 38.00
N GLY A 633 -21.50 -27.38 37.76
CA GLY A 633 -22.53 -27.46 38.80
C GLY A 633 -23.00 -26.12 39.38
N GLU A 634 -22.28 -25.04 39.07
CA GLU A 634 -22.52 -23.63 39.40
C GLU A 634 -23.97 -23.18 39.08
N ARG A 635 -24.50 -22.20 39.83
CA ARG A 635 -25.84 -21.64 39.61
C ARG A 635 -25.78 -20.12 39.42
N ARG A 636 -26.14 -19.63 38.24
CA ARG A 636 -26.25 -18.19 37.93
C ARG A 636 -27.66 -17.77 37.50
N LYS A 637 -27.92 -16.46 37.52
CA LYS A 637 -29.06 -15.84 36.82
C LYS A 637 -28.57 -15.45 35.42
N VAL A 638 -29.33 -15.82 34.39
CA VAL A 638 -29.07 -15.43 32.99
C VAL A 638 -30.31 -14.68 32.49
N PRO A 639 -30.21 -13.65 31.63
CA PRO A 639 -31.40 -13.04 31.02
C PRO A 639 -32.24 -14.06 30.21
N VAL A 640 -33.54 -13.82 30.11
CA VAL A 640 -34.43 -14.54 29.18
C VAL A 640 -34.12 -14.06 27.75
N GLY A 641 -34.34 -14.88 26.71
CA GLY A 641 -33.83 -14.65 25.34
C GLY A 641 -32.33 -14.94 25.12
N ILE A 642 -31.48 -14.73 26.12
CA ILE A 642 -30.02 -14.85 26.00
C ILE A 642 -29.50 -16.27 26.30
N ASP A 643 -28.46 -16.70 25.60
CA ASP A 643 -27.73 -17.95 25.89
C ASP A 643 -26.70 -17.79 27.03
N PRO A 644 -26.54 -18.80 27.91
CA PRO A 644 -25.49 -18.77 28.94
C PRO A 644 -24.08 -18.68 28.34
N SER A 645 -23.29 -17.74 28.86
CA SER A 645 -21.98 -17.28 28.36
C SER A 645 -22.05 -16.48 27.05
N TRP A 646 -23.19 -15.83 26.81
CA TRP A 646 -23.38 -14.69 25.89
C TRP A 646 -24.06 -13.50 26.60
N ASP A 647 -24.16 -13.57 27.92
CA ASP A 647 -24.79 -12.61 28.84
C ASP A 647 -23.83 -11.46 29.21
N TYR A 648 -23.20 -10.84 28.20
CA TYR A 648 -22.25 -9.73 28.32
C TYR A 648 -22.18 -8.89 27.03
N ASN A 649 -21.82 -7.61 27.16
CA ASN A 649 -21.52 -6.74 26.02
C ASN A 649 -20.04 -6.92 25.56
N PRO A 650 -19.77 -7.36 24.31
CA PRO A 650 -18.41 -7.56 23.82
C PRO A 650 -17.51 -6.32 23.91
N GLY A 651 -18.03 -5.13 23.56
CA GLY A 651 -17.26 -3.89 23.55
C GLY A 651 -16.92 -3.38 24.95
N LYS A 652 -17.88 -3.39 25.88
CA LYS A 652 -17.63 -3.02 27.30
C LYS A 652 -16.59 -3.97 27.93
N ALA A 653 -16.77 -5.28 27.75
CA ALA A 653 -15.90 -6.28 28.37
C ALA A 653 -14.47 -6.29 27.79
N GLY A 654 -14.28 -5.92 26.52
CA GLY A 654 -12.95 -5.71 25.94
C GLY A 654 -12.22 -4.50 26.52
N MET A 655 -12.91 -3.36 26.62
CA MET A 655 -12.37 -2.14 27.24
C MET A 655 -12.01 -2.35 28.72
N GLN A 656 -12.83 -3.11 29.46
CA GLN A 656 -12.55 -3.45 30.85
C GLN A 656 -11.26 -4.28 31.01
N ARG A 657 -10.97 -5.24 30.12
CA ARG A 657 -9.68 -5.95 30.16
C ARG A 657 -8.52 -5.03 29.80
N LEU A 658 -8.65 -4.10 28.85
CA LEU A 658 -7.61 -3.12 28.54
C LEU A 658 -7.27 -2.25 29.76
N LEU A 659 -8.28 -1.73 30.46
CA LEU A 659 -8.10 -1.00 31.72
C LEU A 659 -7.49 -1.87 32.82
N GLN A 660 -7.88 -3.14 32.92
CA GLN A 660 -7.30 -4.09 33.88
C GLN A 660 -5.84 -4.42 33.57
N VAL A 661 -5.46 -4.65 32.31
CA VAL A 661 -4.07 -4.85 31.88
C VAL A 661 -3.24 -3.59 32.11
N PHE A 662 -3.83 -2.40 31.89
CA PHE A 662 -3.17 -1.14 32.17
C PHE A 662 -2.95 -0.94 33.67
N ARG A 663 -3.94 -1.30 34.51
CA ARG A 663 -3.81 -1.36 35.97
C ARG A 663 -2.72 -2.35 36.41
N GLU A 664 -2.79 -3.59 35.94
CA GLU A 664 -1.79 -4.65 36.21
C GLU A 664 -0.38 -4.18 35.85
N LYS A 665 -0.20 -3.46 34.73
CA LYS A 665 1.09 -2.87 34.36
C LYS A 665 1.49 -1.72 35.29
N ILE A 666 0.58 -0.78 35.60
CA ILE A 666 0.83 0.35 36.51
C ILE A 666 1.19 -0.11 37.91
N ASP A 667 0.51 -1.13 38.45
CA ASP A 667 0.75 -1.68 39.78
C ASP A 667 2.06 -2.47 39.88
N ASN A 668 2.64 -2.89 38.74
CA ASN A 668 3.99 -3.45 38.63
C ASN A 668 5.08 -2.40 38.30
N LEU A 669 4.75 -1.10 38.23
CA LEU A 669 5.77 -0.03 38.08
C LEU A 669 6.37 0.37 39.45
N PRO A 670 7.66 0.77 39.50
CA PRO A 670 8.24 1.38 40.70
C PRO A 670 7.45 2.62 41.16
N ASP A 671 7.31 2.83 42.46
CA ASP A 671 6.33 3.78 43.04
C ASP A 671 6.39 5.20 42.45
N GLY A 672 7.59 5.76 42.26
CA GLY A 672 7.77 7.09 41.67
C GLY A 672 7.30 7.21 40.21
N MET A 673 7.19 6.09 39.48
CA MET A 673 6.63 6.02 38.13
C MET A 673 5.14 5.64 38.16
N ARG A 674 4.75 4.72 39.05
CA ARG A 674 3.34 4.33 39.32
C ARG A 674 2.49 5.55 39.71
N LEU A 675 2.96 6.37 40.65
CA LEU A 675 2.28 7.60 41.07
C LEU A 675 2.13 8.61 39.92
N ARG A 676 3.13 8.72 39.04
CA ARG A 676 3.07 9.59 37.84
C ARG A 676 2.06 9.07 36.81
N MET A 677 2.00 7.75 36.58
CA MET A 677 1.01 7.13 35.69
C MET A 677 -0.42 7.23 36.24
N LEU A 678 -0.63 7.05 37.55
CA LEU A 678 -1.94 7.24 38.19
C LEU A 678 -2.39 8.71 38.14
N ALA A 679 -1.48 9.67 38.34
CA ALA A 679 -1.78 11.09 38.16
C ALA A 679 -2.11 11.44 36.70
N TRP A 680 -1.35 10.91 35.74
CA TRP A 680 -1.62 11.07 34.31
C TRP A 680 -2.99 10.49 33.93
N ALA A 681 -3.32 9.28 34.38
CA ALA A 681 -4.61 8.63 34.12
C ALA A 681 -5.78 9.45 34.66
N ARG A 682 -5.69 9.92 35.92
CA ARG A 682 -6.70 10.79 36.54
C ARG A 682 -6.88 12.09 35.75
N ASN A 683 -5.78 12.72 35.31
CA ASN A 683 -5.84 13.96 34.53
C ASN A 683 -6.42 13.77 33.12
N ASN A 684 -6.40 12.55 32.57
CA ASN A 684 -7.00 12.20 31.28
C ASN A 684 -8.39 11.54 31.43
N SER A 685 -9.02 11.62 32.61
CA SER A 685 -10.33 11.01 32.92
C SER A 685 -10.40 9.49 32.70
N ILE A 686 -9.25 8.79 32.73
CA ILE A 686 -9.19 7.33 32.60
C ILE A 686 -9.52 6.73 33.97
N ALA A 687 -10.64 6.01 34.06
CA ALA A 687 -11.06 5.31 35.27
C ALA A 687 -10.21 4.04 35.49
N ILE A 688 -9.34 4.07 36.50
CA ILE A 688 -8.48 2.96 36.94
C ILE A 688 -8.68 2.72 38.44
#